data_AF-A0A4C1TB08-F1
#
_entry.id   AF-A0A4C1TB08-F1
#
_cell.length_a   1.000
_cell.length_b   1.000
_cell.length_c   1.000
_cell.angle_alpha   90.00
_cell.angle_beta   90.00
_cell.angle_gamma   90.00
#
_symmetry.space_group_name_H-M   'P 1'
#
loop_
_entity.id
_entity.type
_entity.pdbx_description
1 polymer ?
#
loop_
_entity_poly.entity_id
_entity_poly.type
_entity_poly.pdbx_seq_one_letter_code
_entity_poly.pdbx_strand_id
1 'polypeptide(L)'
;MSNKKCSEEPFSLIPAADDYASRVESKPSLLPRPRRTGSIEARSSSAEARSRAPLLRPPHPHANRRSRSQQGDGERRTGVAPAATPLRSATSSLRYTSTPKRTPSEERKGWQASLERALACVTVRDTRPLQNQAWQRAQASRIQDALAARSPDGNVVALVRPLTIQRFVEMTGVLLSALMRDHRLTTDNYVARLPHLSKRLLYPGAMTKSWLSTVNTLHTFPQALAFLAYLVDIVARVEVPVDDDWLYAEKDNLARLQRDYFRECWIRFQEPEPQYDDLIEEYVHQLKLTLGDNDEKIAELRAATEQYRVRLDDELEAAARADEARRAAMRADLQAALRAERTARVATRASIDEHRTRLRSLHDALRAADVKIESATAESLQLRQELQAQPMSVAERTRLLEEVDYANRVIDSQRALADQVGKMVIAKENDLALWQKKALDACIEYKQGLIHLSADPRHADLAALAIDEKELMGADCAREVGAALDTLKRKHTALGEALADLERERRHCVRRRAATLEETRTALDEARSTLQRERLSDEAERARDAADATEWNQERRRLTETVEALRAARADCAYPHDQLAHWEAQDREWRSRLADLRCRVVTRRAEATDALRPAREARARMVLDAIRSLHARLDELTLRGEVGVSSSR
;
A
#
# COMPACT_ATOMS: atom_id res chain seq x y z
N MET A 1 -39.43 -48.66 48.98
CA MET A 1 -40.84 -48.29 49.22
C MET A 1 -41.26 -47.43 48.03
N SER A 2 -41.91 -48.01 47.01
CA SER A 2 -43.38 -48.08 46.85
C SER A 2 -43.96 -46.77 46.31
N ASN A 3 -44.72 -46.71 45.20
CA ASN A 3 -44.99 -47.70 44.14
C ASN A 3 -45.75 -47.00 42.97
N LYS A 4 -45.61 -47.48 41.71
CA LYS A 4 -46.52 -47.32 40.53
C LYS A 4 -46.98 -45.90 40.12
N LYS A 5 -46.95 -45.41 38.87
CA LYS A 5 -46.92 -45.95 37.48
C LYS A 5 -48.25 -46.52 36.93
N CYS A 6 -48.62 -46.01 35.74
CA CYS A 6 -49.66 -46.44 34.77
C CYS A 6 -51.13 -46.03 34.99
N SER A 7 -51.68 -45.28 34.00
CA SER A 7 -52.95 -45.59 33.32
C SER A 7 -53.03 -44.83 31.98
N GLU A 8 -53.35 -45.55 30.90
CA GLU A 8 -53.55 -45.01 29.54
C GLU A 8 -55.06 -44.76 29.26
N GLU A 9 -55.38 -44.18 28.10
CA GLU A 9 -56.72 -44.08 27.46
C GLU A 9 -57.31 -45.49 27.09
N PRO A 10 -58.49 -45.72 26.42
CA PRO A 10 -59.31 -44.82 25.57
C PRO A 10 -60.86 -45.07 25.55
N PHE A 11 -61.51 -44.86 24.37
CA PHE A 11 -62.96 -44.90 24.02
C PHE A 11 -63.76 -43.64 24.40
N SER A 12 -64.77 -43.12 23.67
CA SER A 12 -65.29 -43.30 22.29
C SER A 12 -66.36 -42.18 22.03
N LEU A 13 -67.07 -41.97 20.91
CA LEU A 13 -67.22 -42.60 19.57
C LEU A 13 -67.76 -41.52 18.58
N ILE A 14 -67.95 -41.83 17.29
CA ILE A 14 -68.59 -40.96 16.26
C ILE A 14 -69.82 -41.68 15.67
N PRO A 15 -70.93 -40.98 15.37
CA PRO A 15 -71.91 -41.45 14.38
C PRO A 15 -71.83 -40.65 13.07
N ALA A 16 -71.95 -41.37 11.94
CA ALA A 16 -72.11 -40.79 10.60
C ALA A 16 -73.56 -40.99 10.12
N ALA A 17 -74.03 -40.14 9.20
CA ALA A 17 -75.30 -40.32 8.46
C ALA A 17 -75.28 -39.56 7.12
N ASP A 18 -74.98 -40.32 6.07
CA ASP A 18 -75.56 -40.38 4.72
C ASP A 18 -76.10 -39.13 3.98
N ASP A 19 -75.46 -38.90 2.82
CA ASP A 19 -76.04 -38.68 1.48
C ASP A 19 -77.51 -38.27 1.31
N TYR A 20 -77.70 -37.17 0.55
CA TYR A 20 -78.73 -37.10 -0.49
C TYR A 20 -78.23 -36.29 -1.70
N ALA A 21 -78.31 -36.88 -2.89
CA ALA A 21 -77.86 -36.26 -4.13
C ALA A 21 -79.01 -35.57 -4.90
N SER A 22 -78.74 -34.40 -5.51
CA SER A 22 -79.56 -33.89 -6.61
C SER A 22 -78.75 -33.14 -7.67
N ARG A 23 -78.63 -33.80 -8.82
CA ARG A 23 -78.15 -33.37 -10.14
C ARG A 23 -79.05 -32.28 -10.78
N VAL A 24 -78.46 -31.39 -11.60
CA VAL A 24 -79.01 -30.64 -12.78
C VAL A 24 -78.00 -29.52 -13.12
N GLU A 25 -77.11 -29.70 -14.10
CA GLU A 25 -77.26 -29.35 -15.53
C GLU A 25 -77.07 -27.85 -15.90
N SER A 26 -75.91 -27.56 -16.51
CA SER A 26 -75.67 -26.63 -17.64
C SER A 26 -76.32 -25.23 -17.70
N LYS A 27 -75.47 -24.21 -17.86
CA LYS A 27 -75.43 -23.38 -19.11
C LYS A 27 -74.16 -22.50 -19.19
N PRO A 28 -73.61 -22.23 -20.39
CA PRO A 28 -72.43 -21.40 -20.58
C PRO A 28 -72.76 -19.89 -20.63
N SER A 29 -71.85 -19.06 -20.15
CA SER A 29 -71.96 -17.60 -20.19
C SER A 29 -71.68 -17.04 -21.59
N LEU A 30 -72.74 -16.78 -22.35
CA LEU A 30 -72.70 -15.89 -23.51
C LEU A 30 -72.94 -14.45 -23.07
N LEU A 31 -71.91 -13.60 -23.12
CA LEU A 31 -72.08 -12.14 -23.08
C LEU A 31 -71.29 -11.46 -24.23
N PRO A 32 -71.86 -10.45 -24.92
CA PRO A 32 -71.28 -9.92 -26.15
C PRO A 32 -70.39 -8.71 -25.90
N ARG A 33 -69.34 -8.55 -26.72
CA ARG A 33 -68.59 -7.29 -26.82
C ARG A 33 -69.43 -6.24 -27.57
N PRO A 34 -69.61 -5.00 -27.05
CA PRO A 34 -70.15 -3.91 -27.84
C PRO A 34 -69.09 -3.33 -28.79
N ARG A 35 -69.45 -3.17 -30.07
CA ARG A 35 -68.77 -2.28 -31.03
C ARG A 35 -69.59 -1.00 -31.20
N ARG A 36 -68.90 0.15 -31.26
CA ARG A 36 -69.23 1.37 -32.03
C ARG A 36 -67.98 2.29 -31.95
N THR A 37 -67.31 2.74 -33.02
CA THR A 37 -67.75 3.61 -34.14
C THR A 37 -68.53 4.81 -33.64
N GLY A 38 -67.89 5.96 -33.39
CA GLY A 38 -67.71 7.03 -34.40
C GLY A 38 -68.91 8.01 -34.31
N SER A 39 -68.85 9.29 -34.67
CA SER A 39 -67.81 10.19 -35.19
C SER A 39 -68.36 11.64 -35.07
N ILE A 40 -67.68 12.66 -35.65
CA ILE A 40 -68.22 14.00 -36.02
C ILE A 40 -68.42 14.96 -34.81
N GLU A 41 -67.46 15.85 -34.49
CA GLU A 41 -67.25 17.23 -35.02
C GLU A 41 -67.91 18.31 -34.10
N ALA A 42 -67.49 19.59 -34.06
CA ALA A 42 -66.51 20.34 -34.85
C ALA A 42 -66.03 21.64 -34.12
N ARG A 43 -64.85 22.12 -34.55
CA ARG A 43 -64.39 23.55 -34.61
C ARG A 43 -64.12 24.30 -33.28
N SER A 44 -63.15 25.22 -33.20
CA SER A 44 -62.30 25.79 -34.26
C SER A 44 -60.88 26.24 -33.82
N SER A 45 -59.89 25.91 -34.66
CA SER A 45 -58.76 26.75 -35.18
C SER A 45 -58.13 27.82 -34.28
N SER A 46 -56.81 27.85 -34.04
CA SER A 46 -55.72 28.12 -35.01
C SER A 46 -54.32 27.96 -34.31
N ALA A 47 -53.14 27.70 -34.90
CA ALA A 47 -52.68 27.31 -36.26
C ALA A 47 -51.24 26.67 -36.19
N GLU A 48 -50.68 26.35 -37.37
CA GLU A 48 -49.26 26.20 -37.80
C GLU A 48 -48.15 25.93 -36.75
N ALA A 49 -47.47 24.77 -36.64
CA ALA A 49 -47.02 23.70 -37.56
C ALA A 49 -45.69 23.93 -38.32
N ARG A 50 -44.62 23.22 -37.88
CA ARG A 50 -44.02 22.12 -38.67
C ARG A 50 -42.92 21.31 -37.94
N SER A 51 -42.88 20.02 -38.26
CA SER A 51 -41.71 19.12 -38.25
C SER A 51 -41.10 18.64 -36.91
N ARG A 52 -41.71 17.61 -36.30
CA ARG A 52 -40.98 16.48 -35.67
C ARG A 52 -41.70 15.15 -35.94
N ALA A 53 -40.93 14.12 -36.26
CA ALA A 53 -41.38 12.74 -36.43
C ALA A 53 -40.46 11.76 -35.65
N PRO A 54 -40.93 10.56 -35.26
CA PRO A 54 -40.38 9.83 -34.12
C PRO A 54 -39.76 8.46 -34.47
N LEU A 55 -39.04 7.85 -33.52
CA LEU A 55 -38.65 6.42 -33.58
C LEU A 55 -38.68 5.72 -32.20
N LEU A 56 -38.57 4.39 -32.23
CA LEU A 56 -39.12 3.43 -31.25
C LEU A 56 -38.06 2.71 -30.37
N ARG A 57 -38.55 2.06 -29.30
CA ARG A 57 -37.99 0.88 -28.59
C ARG A 57 -37.77 -0.33 -29.55
N PRO A 58 -37.23 -1.50 -29.09
CA PRO A 58 -36.12 -1.85 -28.17
C PRO A 58 -35.20 -2.93 -28.85
N PRO A 59 -34.75 -4.07 -28.26
CA PRO A 59 -33.88 -4.36 -27.09
C PRO A 59 -32.52 -5.06 -27.47
N HIS A 60 -31.78 -5.54 -26.45
CA HIS A 60 -30.64 -6.52 -26.47
C HIS A 60 -30.88 -7.80 -27.32
N PRO A 61 -29.85 -8.60 -27.76
CA PRO A 61 -28.72 -9.10 -26.93
C PRO A 61 -27.36 -9.45 -27.63
N HIS A 62 -26.50 -10.15 -26.86
CA HIS A 62 -25.18 -10.74 -27.12
C HIS A 62 -24.73 -11.06 -28.57
N ALA A 63 -23.43 -10.81 -28.87
CA ALA A 63 -22.62 -11.72 -29.71
C ALA A 63 -21.11 -11.56 -29.45
N ASN A 64 -20.36 -12.61 -29.80
CA ASN A 64 -18.92 -12.78 -29.63
C ASN A 64 -18.20 -12.72 -31.00
N ARG A 65 -16.86 -12.68 -30.98
CA ARG A 65 -15.91 -13.10 -32.05
C ARG A 65 -15.62 -12.23 -33.31
N ARG A 66 -14.30 -12.24 -33.59
CA ARG A 66 -13.57 -12.22 -34.89
C ARG A 66 -13.48 -10.89 -35.64
N SER A 67 -12.29 -10.30 -35.84
CA SER A 67 -11.02 -10.74 -36.47
C SER A 67 -10.97 -10.42 -37.96
N ARG A 68 -9.91 -9.72 -38.42
CA ARG A 68 -9.18 -10.08 -39.65
C ARG A 68 -7.91 -9.27 -39.90
N SER A 69 -6.80 -9.99 -40.10
CA SER A 69 -5.93 -9.81 -41.28
C SER A 69 -5.10 -11.10 -41.48
N GLN A 70 -5.59 -11.99 -42.35
CA GLN A 70 -4.74 -12.93 -43.11
C GLN A 70 -4.22 -12.16 -44.35
N GLN A 71 -3.29 -12.63 -45.20
CA GLN A 71 -2.92 -14.00 -45.59
C GLN A 71 -1.63 -13.95 -46.45
N GLY A 72 -0.91 -15.07 -46.64
CA GLY A 72 0.01 -15.21 -47.77
C GLY A 72 1.20 -16.16 -47.59
N ASP A 73 1.01 -17.45 -47.92
CA ASP A 73 2.08 -18.42 -48.18
C ASP A 73 1.99 -18.90 -49.65
N GLY A 74 3.12 -19.23 -50.28
CA GLY A 74 3.14 -19.87 -51.60
C GLY A 74 4.50 -19.89 -52.33
N GLU A 75 5.04 -21.08 -52.57
CA GLU A 75 6.30 -21.30 -53.30
C GLU A 75 6.17 -21.18 -54.83
N ARG A 76 7.26 -20.82 -55.56
CA ARG A 76 7.92 -21.67 -56.59
C ARG A 76 9.02 -20.96 -57.45
N ARG A 77 10.21 -21.60 -57.47
CA ARG A 77 11.20 -21.81 -58.57
C ARG A 77 11.85 -20.63 -59.35
N THR A 78 13.07 -20.96 -59.82
CA THR A 78 14.04 -20.21 -60.68
C THR A 78 14.60 -18.90 -60.10
N GLY A 79 15.90 -18.61 -60.14
CA GLY A 79 17.06 -19.35 -60.66
C GLY A 79 18.35 -18.50 -60.54
N VAL A 80 19.47 -18.99 -61.08
CA VAL A 80 20.79 -18.31 -61.18
C VAL A 80 21.68 -18.32 -59.91
N ALA A 81 22.62 -19.27 -59.90
CA ALA A 81 23.92 -19.21 -59.21
C ALA A 81 24.93 -18.43 -60.12
N PRO A 82 26.23 -18.16 -59.79
CA PRO A 82 27.17 -18.90 -58.92
C PRO A 82 27.92 -17.96 -57.91
N ALA A 83 29.00 -18.30 -57.17
CA ALA A 83 30.01 -19.38 -57.31
C ALA A 83 30.73 -19.71 -55.97
N ALA A 84 31.71 -20.63 -56.04
CA ALA A 84 32.77 -20.94 -55.06
C ALA A 84 32.43 -21.87 -53.86
N THR A 85 32.30 -23.16 -54.18
CA THR A 85 32.66 -24.32 -53.32
C THR A 85 34.20 -24.62 -53.41
N PRO A 86 34.78 -25.65 -52.75
CA PRO A 86 34.91 -25.85 -51.29
C PRO A 86 36.34 -26.37 -50.91
N LEU A 87 36.45 -27.33 -49.97
CA LEU A 87 37.63 -28.16 -49.55
C LEU A 87 38.52 -27.55 -48.44
N ARG A 88 39.01 -28.27 -47.42
CA ARG A 88 38.86 -29.67 -46.92
C ARG A 88 39.01 -29.61 -45.36
N SER A 89 38.18 -30.22 -44.51
CA SER A 89 37.86 -31.65 -44.28
C SER A 89 38.83 -32.38 -43.33
N ALA A 90 38.25 -33.06 -42.32
CA ALA A 90 38.84 -34.06 -41.41
C ALA A 90 39.85 -33.51 -40.35
N THR A 91 39.89 -33.99 -39.09
CA THR A 91 39.23 -35.15 -38.44
C THR A 91 39.28 -34.98 -36.91
N SER A 92 38.30 -35.57 -36.18
CA SER A 92 38.44 -36.23 -34.85
C SER A 92 39.10 -35.49 -33.65
N SER A 93 38.66 -35.60 -32.39
CA SER A 93 37.36 -35.88 -31.74
C SER A 93 37.52 -35.66 -30.21
N LEU A 94 36.39 -35.56 -29.49
CA LEU A 94 36.23 -36.00 -28.09
C LEU A 94 37.23 -35.53 -27.00
N ARG A 95 36.80 -34.56 -26.18
CA ARG A 95 36.25 -34.81 -24.81
C ARG A 95 36.03 -33.47 -24.07
N TYR A 96 34.82 -32.92 -24.16
CA TYR A 96 34.36 -31.93 -23.18
C TYR A 96 33.54 -32.66 -22.13
N THR A 97 34.02 -32.71 -20.89
CA THR A 97 33.28 -33.33 -19.79
C THR A 97 32.10 -32.44 -19.40
N SER A 98 30.89 -32.95 -19.57
CA SER A 98 29.66 -32.31 -19.13
C SER A 98 29.71 -31.96 -17.64
N THR A 99 29.68 -30.66 -17.33
CA THR A 99 29.15 -30.17 -16.05
C THR A 99 27.72 -29.71 -16.29
N PRO A 100 26.72 -30.20 -15.54
CA PRO A 100 25.34 -29.82 -15.76
C PRO A 100 25.16 -28.34 -15.38
N LYS A 101 24.66 -27.54 -16.33
CA LYS A 101 24.09 -26.21 -16.03
C LYS A 101 22.85 -26.40 -15.16
N ARG A 102 23.02 -26.46 -13.83
CA ARG A 102 21.90 -26.26 -12.91
C ARG A 102 21.42 -24.82 -13.05
N THR A 103 20.13 -24.67 -13.33
CA THR A 103 19.41 -23.40 -13.26
C THR A 103 19.53 -22.82 -11.84
N PRO A 104 19.48 -21.48 -11.70
CA PRO A 104 19.43 -20.86 -10.38
C PRO A 104 18.04 -21.09 -9.78
N SER A 105 17.87 -22.16 -9.00
CA SER A 105 16.71 -22.30 -8.11
C SER A 105 16.85 -21.29 -6.97
N GLU A 106 15.78 -20.58 -6.65
CA GLU A 106 15.73 -19.50 -5.65
C GLU A 106 15.61 -20.05 -4.21
N GLU A 107 16.21 -21.21 -3.95
CA GLU A 107 16.15 -21.90 -2.68
C GLU A 107 17.12 -21.27 -1.67
N ARG A 108 16.52 -20.56 -0.70
CA ARG A 108 17.03 -20.17 0.62
C ARG A 108 18.55 -20.07 0.73
N LYS A 109 19.05 -18.81 0.72
CA LYS A 109 20.44 -18.42 1.03
C LYS A 109 20.81 -18.71 2.50
N GLY A 110 20.87 -19.98 2.87
CA GLY A 110 21.47 -20.40 4.14
C GLY A 110 22.99 -20.13 4.11
N TRP A 111 23.54 -19.68 5.25
CA TRP A 111 24.99 -19.48 5.39
C TRP A 111 25.78 -20.75 5.06
N GLN A 112 25.22 -21.93 5.31
CA GLN A 112 25.77 -23.24 4.94
C GLN A 112 25.96 -23.39 3.41
N ALA A 113 24.97 -23.04 2.60
CA ALA A 113 25.10 -23.13 1.14
C ALA A 113 26.11 -22.11 0.57
N SER A 114 26.28 -20.98 1.24
CA SER A 114 27.34 -20.00 0.93
C SER A 114 28.72 -20.50 1.38
N LEU A 115 28.81 -21.15 2.54
CA LEU A 115 30.03 -21.75 3.09
C LEU A 115 30.49 -22.93 2.22
N GLU A 116 29.60 -23.84 1.82
CA GLU A 116 29.90 -24.94 0.89
C GLU A 116 30.43 -24.41 -0.45
N ARG A 117 29.85 -23.32 -0.96
CA ARG A 117 30.31 -22.66 -2.18
C ARG A 117 31.67 -22.00 -2.00
N ALA A 118 31.95 -21.39 -0.85
CA ALA A 118 33.27 -20.84 -0.51
C ALA A 118 34.33 -21.93 -0.28
N LEU A 119 33.95 -23.07 0.31
CA LEU A 119 34.82 -24.25 0.47
C LEU A 119 35.12 -24.91 -0.87
N ALA A 120 34.17 -24.93 -1.81
CA ALA A 120 34.43 -25.34 -3.19
C ALA A 120 35.44 -24.41 -3.90
N CYS A 121 35.44 -23.11 -3.56
CA CYS A 121 36.41 -22.14 -4.08
C CYS A 121 37.87 -22.39 -3.64
N VAL A 122 38.13 -23.28 -2.67
CA VAL A 122 39.50 -23.72 -2.32
C VAL A 122 40.18 -24.50 -3.47
N THR A 123 39.43 -24.84 -4.53
CA THR A 123 39.96 -25.42 -5.79
C THR A 123 39.89 -24.48 -7.00
N VAL A 124 39.34 -23.27 -6.84
CA VAL A 124 39.19 -22.30 -7.93
C VAL A 124 40.51 -21.59 -8.16
N ARG A 125 40.87 -21.37 -9.44
CA ARG A 125 42.09 -20.64 -9.81
C ARG A 125 42.00 -19.21 -9.26
N ASP A 126 43.07 -18.79 -8.58
CA ASP A 126 43.19 -17.42 -8.06
C ASP A 126 42.99 -16.40 -9.19
N THR A 127 41.94 -15.59 -9.07
CA THR A 127 41.54 -14.60 -10.08
C THR A 127 42.29 -13.27 -9.96
N ARG A 128 43.12 -13.10 -8.91
CA ARG A 128 43.90 -11.88 -8.69
C ARG A 128 44.99 -11.77 -9.76
N PRO A 129 45.32 -10.55 -10.24
CA PRO A 129 46.31 -10.34 -11.30
C PRO A 129 47.74 -10.44 -10.75
N LEU A 130 48.13 -11.61 -10.23
CA LEU A 130 49.38 -11.82 -9.50
C LEU A 130 50.62 -11.42 -10.30
N GLN A 131 50.61 -11.59 -11.62
CA GLN A 131 51.74 -11.23 -12.49
C GLN A 131 51.83 -9.73 -12.81
N ASN A 132 50.82 -8.92 -12.47
CA ASN A 132 50.81 -7.49 -12.74
C ASN A 132 51.69 -6.74 -11.71
N GLN A 133 52.79 -6.15 -12.18
CA GLN A 133 53.73 -5.40 -11.33
C GLN A 133 53.13 -4.14 -10.69
N ALA A 134 52.10 -3.52 -11.28
CA ALA A 134 51.39 -2.41 -10.65
C ALA A 134 50.57 -2.89 -9.44
N TRP A 135 49.87 -4.02 -9.59
CA TRP A 135 49.14 -4.65 -8.49
C TRP A 135 50.09 -5.09 -7.37
N GLN A 136 51.23 -5.72 -7.70
CA GLN A 136 52.23 -6.10 -6.70
C GLN A 136 52.77 -4.90 -5.91
N ARG A 137 53.05 -3.76 -6.56
CA ARG A 137 53.50 -2.54 -5.85
C ARG A 137 52.41 -2.00 -4.92
N ALA A 138 51.16 -1.91 -5.40
CA ALA A 138 50.04 -1.42 -4.59
C ALA A 138 49.77 -2.30 -3.36
N GLN A 139 49.78 -3.64 -3.52
CA GLN A 139 49.61 -4.55 -2.39
C GLN A 139 50.79 -4.52 -1.41
N ALA A 140 52.03 -4.37 -1.91
CA ALA A 140 53.20 -4.24 -1.06
C ALA A 140 53.18 -2.96 -0.21
N SER A 141 52.67 -1.84 -0.73
CA SER A 141 52.40 -0.63 0.06
C SER A 141 51.33 -0.92 1.11
N ARG A 142 50.15 -1.41 0.70
CA ARG A 142 49.02 -1.68 1.62
C ARG A 142 49.40 -2.59 2.79
N ILE A 143 50.27 -3.57 2.56
CA ILE A 143 50.78 -4.46 3.62
C ILE A 143 51.74 -3.71 4.55
N GLN A 144 52.61 -2.83 4.05
CA GLN A 144 53.48 -1.99 4.88
C GLN A 144 52.65 -1.05 5.75
N ASP A 145 51.67 -0.36 5.15
CA ASP A 145 50.78 0.58 5.85
C ASP A 145 50.00 -0.14 6.98
N ALA A 146 49.45 -1.32 6.67
CA ALA A 146 48.71 -2.14 7.64
C ALA A 146 49.58 -2.76 8.75
N LEU A 147 50.86 -3.02 8.50
CA LEU A 147 51.81 -3.50 9.51
C LEU A 147 52.33 -2.35 10.38
N ALA A 148 52.60 -1.18 9.79
CA ALA A 148 53.04 0.01 10.51
C ALA A 148 51.99 0.45 11.54
N ALA A 149 50.70 0.44 11.17
CA ALA A 149 49.58 0.75 12.06
C ALA A 149 49.45 -0.20 13.28
N ARG A 150 50.13 -1.35 13.27
CA ARG A 150 50.06 -2.40 14.31
C ARG A 150 51.32 -2.52 15.16
N SER A 151 52.37 -1.77 14.85
CA SER A 151 53.63 -1.81 15.57
C SER A 151 53.61 -0.72 16.66
N PRO A 152 53.51 -1.08 17.96
CA PRO A 152 53.39 -0.08 19.03
C PRO A 152 54.60 0.85 19.15
N ASP A 153 55.78 0.39 18.70
CA ASP A 153 57.03 1.14 18.76
C ASP A 153 57.36 1.92 17.46
N GLY A 154 56.53 1.84 16.42
CA GLY A 154 56.75 2.46 15.11
C GLY A 154 57.98 1.97 14.31
N ASN A 155 58.86 1.19 14.93
CA ASN A 155 60.21 0.89 14.45
C ASN A 155 60.29 -0.31 13.48
N VAL A 156 59.15 -0.82 13.01
CA VAL A 156 59.04 -1.97 12.09
C VAL A 156 58.38 -1.56 10.77
N VAL A 157 58.90 -0.51 10.14
CA VAL A 157 58.66 -0.23 8.70
C VAL A 157 59.50 -1.22 7.87
N ALA A 158 59.13 -2.49 7.94
CA ALA A 158 59.83 -3.57 7.24
C ALA A 158 59.48 -3.56 5.76
N LEU A 159 60.44 -3.17 4.92
CA LEU A 159 60.34 -3.26 3.46
C LEU A 159 59.88 -4.65 3.02
N VAL A 160 58.74 -4.73 2.31
CA VAL A 160 58.19 -5.99 1.77
C VAL A 160 59.05 -6.54 0.61
N ARG A 161 60.03 -5.78 0.11
CA ARG A 161 61.07 -6.26 -0.81
C ARG A 161 62.45 -5.87 -0.28
N PRO A 162 63.41 -6.80 -0.12
CA PRO A 162 63.31 -8.24 -0.40
C PRO A 162 62.57 -9.01 0.72
N LEU A 163 61.69 -9.95 0.33
CA LEU A 163 60.90 -10.74 1.27
C LEU A 163 61.67 -12.00 1.68
N THR A 164 62.52 -11.90 2.71
CA THR A 164 63.21 -13.07 3.26
C THR A 164 62.21 -14.03 3.93
N ILE A 165 62.58 -15.31 4.06
CA ILE A 165 61.75 -16.32 4.74
C ILE A 165 61.43 -15.88 6.17
N GLN A 166 62.43 -15.39 6.91
CA GLN A 166 62.26 -14.87 8.26
C GLN A 166 61.24 -13.72 8.29
N ARG A 167 61.39 -12.71 7.40
CA ARG A 167 60.43 -11.58 7.35
C ARG A 167 59.03 -12.02 6.96
N PHE A 168 58.88 -12.98 6.05
CA PHE A 168 57.57 -13.56 5.71
C PHE A 168 56.91 -14.23 6.91
N VAL A 169 57.67 -14.99 7.71
CA VAL A 169 57.19 -15.62 8.95
C VAL A 169 56.80 -14.58 9.99
N GLU A 170 57.63 -13.56 10.21
CA GLU A 170 57.35 -12.45 11.15
C GLU A 170 56.09 -11.66 10.75
N MET A 171 56.00 -11.19 9.50
CA MET A 171 54.85 -10.44 8.98
C MET A 171 53.56 -11.27 9.05
N THR A 172 53.64 -12.56 8.70
CA THR A 172 52.51 -13.48 8.83
C THR A 172 52.13 -13.70 10.29
N GLY A 173 53.10 -13.83 11.19
CA GLY A 173 52.88 -13.97 12.64
C GLY A 173 52.13 -12.78 13.23
N VAL A 174 52.53 -11.55 12.90
CA VAL A 174 51.84 -10.32 13.32
C VAL A 174 50.40 -10.26 12.81
N LEU A 175 50.15 -10.59 11.55
CA LEU A 175 48.78 -10.58 11.01
C LEU A 175 47.91 -11.70 11.59
N LEU A 176 48.49 -12.88 11.85
CA LEU A 176 47.77 -13.98 12.49
C LEU A 176 47.50 -13.73 13.99
N SER A 177 48.30 -12.92 14.68
CA SER A 177 48.09 -12.62 16.10
C SER A 177 46.81 -11.82 16.35
N ALA A 178 46.47 -10.91 15.43
CA ALA A 178 45.21 -10.16 15.43
C ALA A 178 43.98 -11.04 15.11
N LEU A 179 44.18 -12.19 14.45
CA LEU A 179 43.10 -13.12 14.10
C LEU A 179 42.89 -14.24 15.12
N MET A 180 43.98 -14.77 15.71
CA MET A 180 43.94 -16.03 16.46
C MET A 180 44.92 -16.05 17.64
N ARG A 181 44.44 -16.43 18.83
CA ARG A 181 45.28 -16.53 20.04
C ARG A 181 46.37 -17.62 19.97
N ASP A 182 46.12 -18.76 19.30
CA ASP A 182 47.14 -19.78 18.99
C ASP A 182 47.59 -19.71 17.52
N HIS A 183 48.55 -18.81 17.26
CA HIS A 183 49.15 -18.60 15.95
C HIS A 183 50.67 -18.84 15.92
N ARG A 184 51.29 -19.31 17.01
CA ARG A 184 52.76 -19.34 17.20
C ARG A 184 53.51 -19.94 16.01
N LEU A 185 54.13 -19.08 15.21
CA LEU A 185 54.78 -19.40 13.95
C LEU A 185 56.30 -19.19 14.11
N THR A 186 57.08 -20.17 13.67
CA THR A 186 58.56 -20.10 13.68
C THR A 186 59.11 -20.47 12.31
N THR A 187 60.36 -20.09 12.05
CA THR A 187 61.09 -20.42 10.81
C THR A 187 61.20 -21.92 10.54
N ASP A 188 61.06 -22.76 11.58
CA ASP A 188 61.13 -24.21 11.43
C ASP A 188 59.74 -24.84 11.24
N ASN A 189 58.68 -24.21 11.77
CA ASN A 189 57.32 -24.76 11.75
C ASN A 189 56.42 -24.22 10.62
N TYR A 190 56.74 -23.06 10.03
CA TYR A 190 55.82 -22.35 9.13
C TYR A 190 55.43 -23.17 7.89
N VAL A 191 56.37 -23.91 7.29
CA VAL A 191 56.12 -24.75 6.11
C VAL A 191 55.07 -25.84 6.39
N ALA A 192 55.00 -26.33 7.64
CA ALA A 192 54.03 -27.32 8.07
C ALA A 192 52.72 -26.70 8.59
N ARG A 193 52.79 -25.61 9.40
CA ARG A 193 51.61 -24.98 10.00
C ARG A 193 50.82 -24.13 8.99
N LEU A 194 51.47 -23.36 8.11
CA LEU A 194 50.77 -22.42 7.22
C LEU A 194 49.74 -23.06 6.28
N PRO A 195 49.98 -24.22 5.63
CA PRO A 195 48.97 -24.87 4.80
C PRO A 195 47.72 -25.34 5.58
N HIS A 196 47.83 -25.52 6.90
CA HIS A 196 46.70 -25.85 7.77
C HIS A 196 45.98 -24.58 8.24
N LEU A 197 46.75 -23.55 8.63
CA LEU A 197 46.21 -22.25 9.05
C LEU A 197 45.50 -21.53 7.89
N SER A 198 46.06 -21.56 6.68
CA SER A 198 45.44 -20.97 5.49
C SER A 198 44.10 -21.62 5.14
N LYS A 199 44.00 -22.96 5.28
CA LYS A 199 42.74 -23.69 5.09
C LYS A 199 41.72 -23.33 6.17
N ARG A 200 42.15 -23.22 7.43
CA ARG A 200 41.29 -22.77 8.54
C ARG A 200 40.78 -21.33 8.35
N LEU A 201 41.58 -20.49 7.70
CA LEU A 201 41.24 -19.12 7.31
C LEU A 201 40.55 -19.01 5.94
N LEU A 202 40.18 -20.14 5.30
CA LEU A 202 39.50 -20.19 4.00
C LEU A 202 40.25 -19.48 2.84
N TYR A 203 41.59 -19.46 2.88
CA TYR A 203 42.40 -18.88 1.82
C TYR A 203 42.20 -19.63 0.49
N PRO A 204 41.80 -18.96 -0.61
CA PRO A 204 41.52 -19.61 -1.89
C PRO A 204 42.79 -20.06 -2.64
N GLY A 205 43.98 -19.58 -2.26
CA GLY A 205 45.23 -19.95 -2.93
C GLY A 205 45.84 -21.25 -2.39
N ALA A 206 46.45 -22.04 -3.28
CA ALA A 206 47.15 -23.26 -2.89
C ALA A 206 48.48 -22.95 -2.15
N MET A 207 48.55 -23.24 -0.85
CA MET A 207 49.80 -23.19 -0.07
C MET A 207 50.57 -24.51 -0.25
N THR A 208 51.57 -24.55 -1.14
CA THR A 208 52.42 -25.75 -1.32
C THR A 208 53.77 -25.60 -0.62
N LYS A 209 54.32 -26.73 -0.17
CA LYS A 209 55.66 -26.79 0.46
C LYS A 209 56.74 -26.15 -0.41
N SER A 210 56.66 -26.32 -1.74
CA SER A 210 57.67 -25.87 -2.71
C SER A 210 57.82 -24.34 -2.80
N TRP A 211 56.71 -23.59 -2.78
CA TRP A 211 56.80 -22.12 -2.82
C TRP A 211 57.06 -21.54 -1.43
N LEU A 212 56.54 -22.17 -0.37
CA LEU A 212 56.84 -21.78 1.01
C LEU A 212 58.34 -21.89 1.33
N SER A 213 59.07 -22.86 0.78
CA SER A 213 60.53 -22.93 0.92
C SER A 213 61.31 -21.92 0.06
N THR A 214 60.65 -21.20 -0.85
CA THR A 214 61.31 -20.35 -1.87
C THR A 214 60.67 -18.96 -2.05
N VAL A 215 60.04 -18.43 -0.98
CA VAL A 215 59.17 -17.23 -0.92
C VAL A 215 59.65 -16.01 -1.72
N ASN A 216 60.96 -15.77 -1.82
CA ASN A 216 61.54 -14.59 -2.48
C ASN A 216 61.79 -14.76 -4.00
N THR A 217 61.46 -15.90 -4.60
CA THR A 217 61.72 -16.14 -6.04
C THR A 217 60.68 -15.47 -6.93
N LEU A 218 61.05 -15.13 -8.17
CA LEU A 218 60.23 -14.37 -9.13
C LEU A 218 58.80 -14.89 -9.30
N HIS A 219 58.59 -16.21 -9.24
CA HIS A 219 57.31 -16.86 -9.45
C HIS A 219 56.49 -17.10 -8.17
N THR A 220 57.11 -17.00 -6.99
CA THR A 220 56.50 -17.33 -5.69
C THR A 220 56.28 -16.10 -4.82
N PHE A 221 57.10 -15.05 -4.96
CA PHE A 221 56.89 -13.75 -4.33
C PHE A 221 55.47 -13.21 -4.56
N PRO A 222 54.86 -13.29 -5.76
CA PRO A 222 53.49 -12.85 -5.97
C PRO A 222 52.46 -13.67 -5.17
N GLN A 223 52.72 -14.97 -4.93
CA GLN A 223 51.84 -15.85 -4.15
C GLN A 223 51.93 -15.55 -2.65
N ALA A 224 53.15 -15.30 -2.15
CA ALA A 224 53.40 -14.87 -0.78
C ALA A 224 52.75 -13.51 -0.48
N LEU A 225 52.92 -12.55 -1.39
CA LEU A 225 52.31 -11.22 -1.32
C LEU A 225 50.78 -11.31 -1.33
N ALA A 226 50.21 -12.18 -2.16
CA ALA A 226 48.77 -12.40 -2.23
C ALA A 226 48.19 -13.04 -0.96
N PHE A 227 48.97 -13.86 -0.25
CA PHE A 227 48.59 -14.41 1.04
C PHE A 227 48.63 -13.35 2.14
N LEU A 228 49.71 -12.56 2.23
CA LEU A 228 49.81 -11.43 3.16
C LEU A 228 48.71 -10.38 2.93
N ALA A 229 48.43 -10.03 1.68
CA ALA A 229 47.35 -9.12 1.32
C ALA A 229 45.98 -9.64 1.79
N TYR A 230 45.72 -10.93 1.60
CA TYR A 230 44.48 -11.57 2.06
C TYR A 230 44.36 -11.58 3.58
N LEU A 231 45.44 -11.82 4.31
CA LEU A 231 45.43 -11.70 5.77
C LEU A 231 45.08 -10.27 6.20
N VAL A 232 45.68 -9.25 5.59
CA VAL A 232 45.30 -7.83 5.81
C VAL A 232 43.81 -7.58 5.54
N ASP A 233 43.24 -8.13 4.47
CA ASP A 233 41.80 -8.01 4.19
C ASP A 233 40.91 -8.67 5.25
N ILE A 234 41.31 -9.83 5.81
CA ILE A 234 40.57 -10.45 6.92
C ILE A 234 40.72 -9.61 8.18
N VAL A 235 41.93 -9.21 8.57
CA VAL A 235 42.12 -8.48 9.83
C VAL A 235 41.37 -7.15 9.81
N ALA A 236 41.44 -6.42 8.69
CA ALA A 236 40.66 -5.18 8.51
C ALA A 236 39.14 -5.40 8.60
N ARG A 237 38.61 -6.59 8.30
CA ARG A 237 37.19 -6.93 8.49
C ARG A 237 36.85 -7.36 9.91
N VAL A 238 37.78 -7.99 10.63
CA VAL A 238 37.60 -8.45 12.01
C VAL A 238 37.70 -7.29 13.00
N GLU A 239 38.44 -6.24 12.67
CA GLU A 239 38.60 -5.04 13.49
C GLU A 239 37.56 -3.95 13.23
N VAL A 240 36.69 -4.10 12.22
CA VAL A 240 35.50 -3.26 12.11
C VAL A 240 34.61 -3.56 13.32
N PRO A 241 34.19 -2.54 14.10
CA PRO A 241 33.29 -2.76 15.22
C PRO A 241 31.98 -3.38 14.70
N VAL A 242 31.51 -4.42 15.40
CA VAL A 242 30.23 -5.05 15.06
C VAL A 242 29.12 -4.08 15.40
N ASP A 243 28.37 -3.66 14.39
CA ASP A 243 27.21 -2.79 14.56
C ASP A 243 26.08 -3.54 15.27
N ASP A 244 25.34 -2.86 16.16
CA ASP A 244 24.18 -3.45 16.83
C ASP A 244 23.06 -3.78 15.81
N ASP A 245 23.04 -3.12 14.66
CA ASP A 245 22.15 -3.43 13.55
C ASP A 245 22.57 -4.71 12.76
N TRP A 246 23.74 -5.28 13.04
CA TRP A 246 24.15 -6.60 12.50
C TRP A 246 23.80 -7.76 13.44
N LEU A 247 23.65 -7.47 14.73
CA LEU A 247 23.33 -8.44 15.78
C LEU A 247 21.83 -8.60 16.00
N TYR A 248 21.06 -7.52 15.85
CA TYR A 248 19.62 -7.49 16.08
C TYR A 248 18.85 -7.26 14.78
N ALA A 249 17.80 -8.05 14.57
CA ALA A 249 16.77 -7.71 13.59
C ALA A 249 16.05 -6.41 14.03
N GLU A 250 15.52 -5.68 13.05
CA GLU A 250 14.94 -4.33 13.17
C GLU A 250 14.28 -4.02 14.52
N LYS A 251 14.94 -3.17 15.32
CA LYS A 251 14.37 -2.51 16.51
C LYS A 251 13.81 -3.45 17.59
N ASP A 252 14.39 -4.63 17.76
CA ASP A 252 14.13 -5.44 18.96
C ASP A 252 14.81 -4.82 20.20
N ASN A 253 14.21 -3.71 20.66
CA ASN A 253 14.66 -2.98 21.85
C ASN A 253 14.57 -3.86 23.10
N LEU A 254 13.68 -4.86 23.13
CA LEU A 254 13.57 -5.82 24.22
C LEU A 254 14.78 -6.77 24.24
N ALA A 255 15.21 -7.30 23.09
CA ALA A 255 16.41 -8.13 23.01
C ALA A 255 17.71 -7.36 23.28
N ARG A 256 17.75 -6.06 22.94
CA ARG A 256 18.85 -5.15 23.35
C ARG A 256 18.87 -4.98 24.88
N LEU A 257 17.75 -4.57 25.46
CA LEU A 257 17.57 -4.41 26.92
C LEU A 257 17.91 -5.71 27.69
N GLN A 258 17.50 -6.87 27.18
CA GLN A 258 17.83 -8.17 27.77
C GLN A 258 19.33 -8.48 27.69
N ARG A 259 20.00 -8.24 26.55
CA ARG A 259 21.47 -8.40 26.46
C ARG A 259 22.15 -7.52 27.49
N ASP A 260 21.77 -6.24 27.56
CA ASP A 260 22.46 -5.27 28.39
C ASP A 260 22.30 -5.62 29.88
N TYR A 261 21.10 -6.02 30.30
CA TYR A 261 20.86 -6.61 31.63
C TYR A 261 21.71 -7.88 31.88
N PHE A 262 21.73 -8.84 30.95
CA PHE A 262 22.54 -10.06 31.12
C PHE A 262 24.05 -9.78 31.09
N ARG A 263 24.50 -8.75 30.38
CA ARG A 263 25.90 -8.29 30.35
C ARG A 263 26.30 -7.73 31.71
N GLU A 264 25.51 -6.82 32.28
CA GLU A 264 25.80 -6.25 33.60
C GLU A 264 25.69 -7.31 34.70
N CYS A 265 24.71 -8.22 34.63
CA CYS A 265 24.65 -9.39 35.49
C CYS A 265 25.91 -10.26 35.38
N TRP A 266 26.41 -10.50 34.17
CA TRP A 266 27.62 -11.31 33.94
C TRP A 266 28.91 -10.63 34.41
N ILE A 267 28.95 -9.29 34.41
CA ILE A 267 30.05 -8.52 34.99
C ILE A 267 30.00 -8.62 36.52
N ARG A 268 28.85 -8.28 37.14
CA ARG A 268 28.66 -8.39 38.61
C ARG A 268 28.87 -9.83 39.11
N PHE A 269 28.49 -10.86 38.36
CA PHE A 269 28.72 -12.26 38.73
C PHE A 269 30.21 -12.63 38.92
N GLN A 270 31.15 -11.83 38.40
CA GLN A 270 32.59 -12.01 38.62
C GLN A 270 33.09 -11.34 39.92
N GLU A 271 32.24 -10.60 40.62
CA GLU A 271 32.52 -9.97 41.91
C GLU A 271 32.27 -10.96 43.07
N PRO A 272 32.96 -10.81 44.21
CA PRO A 272 32.90 -11.81 45.30
C PRO A 272 31.54 -11.88 46.03
N GLU A 273 30.73 -10.82 46.00
CA GLU A 273 29.37 -10.78 46.57
C GLU A 273 28.41 -10.10 45.59
N PRO A 274 27.85 -10.82 44.59
CA PRO A 274 27.02 -10.21 43.56
C PRO A 274 25.60 -9.93 44.06
N GLN A 275 25.21 -8.65 44.10
CA GLN A 275 23.83 -8.19 44.25
C GLN A 275 23.24 -7.81 42.89
N TYR A 276 21.94 -8.02 42.69
CA TYR A 276 21.25 -7.77 41.42
C TYR A 276 19.99 -6.91 41.56
N ASP A 277 19.59 -6.51 42.77
CA ASP A 277 18.30 -5.83 43.00
C ASP A 277 18.22 -4.50 42.24
N ASP A 278 19.33 -3.77 42.18
CA ASP A 278 19.51 -2.53 41.42
C ASP A 278 19.36 -2.76 39.89
N LEU A 279 20.00 -3.79 39.35
CA LEU A 279 19.86 -4.18 37.95
C LEU A 279 18.44 -4.66 37.60
N ILE A 280 17.76 -5.33 38.53
CA ILE A 280 16.38 -5.81 38.35
C ILE A 280 15.42 -4.61 38.34
N GLU A 281 15.57 -3.67 39.27
CA GLU A 281 14.77 -2.43 39.30
C GLU A 281 14.97 -1.59 38.03
N GLU A 282 16.22 -1.41 37.59
CA GLU A 282 16.53 -0.69 36.35
C GLU A 282 15.96 -1.39 35.10
N TYR A 283 16.14 -2.72 34.98
CA TYR A 283 15.58 -3.51 33.88
C TYR A 283 14.05 -3.45 33.84
N VAL A 284 13.37 -3.57 34.99
CA VAL A 284 11.90 -3.47 35.08
C VAL A 284 11.42 -2.06 34.73
N HIS A 285 12.14 -1.01 35.14
CA HIS A 285 11.82 0.37 34.78
C HIS A 285 11.96 0.61 33.27
N GLN A 286 13.08 0.20 32.67
CA GLN A 286 13.32 0.33 31.23
C GLN A 286 12.36 -0.55 30.40
N LEU A 287 11.94 -1.70 30.93
CA LEU A 287 10.92 -2.57 30.33
C LEU A 287 9.54 -1.90 30.30
N LYS A 288 9.09 -1.30 31.41
CA LYS A 288 7.84 -0.53 31.47
C LYS A 288 7.84 0.61 30.44
N LEU A 289 8.94 1.37 30.36
CA LEU A 289 9.11 2.45 29.39
C LEU A 289 9.05 1.94 27.94
N THR A 290 9.69 0.80 27.65
CA THR A 290 9.74 0.21 26.32
C THR A 290 8.38 -0.34 25.86
N LEU A 291 7.57 -0.88 26.79
CA LEU A 291 6.22 -1.36 26.52
C LEU A 291 5.16 -0.24 26.49
N GLY A 292 5.45 0.93 27.05
CA GLY A 292 4.49 2.03 27.20
C GLY A 292 3.45 1.79 28.30
N ASP A 293 3.75 0.87 29.23
CA ASP A 293 2.92 0.49 30.36
C ASP A 293 3.15 1.46 31.54
N ASN A 294 2.67 2.68 31.37
CA ASN A 294 2.62 3.66 32.46
C ASN A 294 1.51 3.25 33.45
N ASP A 295 1.85 3.08 34.73
CA ASP A 295 0.88 2.71 35.77
C ASP A 295 -0.30 3.72 35.86
N GLU A 296 -0.05 4.99 35.54
CA GLU A 296 -1.06 6.06 35.37
C GLU A 296 -2.09 5.72 34.29
N LYS A 297 -1.66 5.30 33.11
CA LYS A 297 -2.53 4.93 31.97
C LYS A 297 -3.36 3.69 32.30
N ILE A 298 -2.80 2.75 33.08
CA ILE A 298 -3.53 1.59 33.60
C ILE A 298 -4.63 2.05 34.58
N ALA A 299 -4.33 3.03 35.44
CA ALA A 299 -5.32 3.62 36.35
C ALA A 299 -6.42 4.41 35.61
N GLU A 300 -6.07 5.20 34.60
CA GLU A 300 -7.02 5.91 33.73
C GLU A 300 -7.98 4.94 33.01
N LEU A 301 -7.45 3.88 32.41
CA LEU A 301 -8.26 2.88 31.71
C LEU A 301 -9.20 2.13 32.68
N ARG A 302 -8.76 1.84 33.91
CA ARG A 302 -9.62 1.27 34.95
C ARG A 302 -10.73 2.25 35.36
N ALA A 303 -10.39 3.52 35.58
CA ALA A 303 -11.36 4.56 35.94
C ALA A 303 -12.39 4.79 34.83
N ALA A 304 -11.97 4.84 33.57
CA ALA A 304 -12.85 4.94 32.40
C ALA A 304 -13.78 3.73 32.30
N THR A 305 -13.25 2.51 32.47
CA THR A 305 -14.05 1.27 32.46
C THR A 305 -15.15 1.30 33.53
N GLU A 306 -14.82 1.74 34.74
CA GLU A 306 -15.81 1.85 35.82
C GLU A 306 -16.85 2.94 35.56
N GLN A 307 -16.45 4.10 35.01
CA GLN A 307 -17.39 5.14 34.59
C GLN A 307 -18.37 4.66 33.51
N TYR A 308 -17.92 3.87 32.54
CA TYR A 308 -18.80 3.28 31.54
C TYR A 308 -19.74 2.22 32.13
N ARG A 309 -19.28 1.44 33.12
CA ARG A 309 -20.10 0.47 33.84
C ARG A 309 -21.27 1.15 34.56
N VAL A 310 -20.98 2.16 35.38
CA VAL A 310 -22.00 2.94 36.12
C VAL A 310 -23.01 3.60 35.18
N ARG A 311 -22.56 4.21 34.07
CA ARG A 311 -23.47 4.83 33.08
C ARG A 311 -24.41 3.81 32.43
N LEU A 312 -23.93 2.60 32.15
CA LEU A 312 -24.75 1.55 31.56
C LEU A 312 -25.79 1.03 32.56
N ASP A 313 -25.42 0.89 33.83
CA ASP A 313 -26.34 0.52 34.91
C ASP A 313 -27.43 1.61 35.11
N ASP A 314 -27.06 2.89 35.10
CA ASP A 314 -27.99 4.04 35.16
C ASP A 314 -29.00 4.04 33.98
N GLU A 315 -28.53 3.78 32.75
CA GLU A 315 -29.38 3.68 31.56
C GLU A 315 -30.35 2.49 31.63
N LEU A 316 -29.90 1.34 32.14
CA LEU A 316 -30.74 0.16 32.34
C LEU A 316 -31.81 0.40 33.41
N GLU A 317 -31.48 1.06 34.52
CA GLU A 317 -32.47 1.44 35.52
C GLU A 317 -33.48 2.47 35.00
N ALA A 318 -33.02 3.47 34.24
CA ALA A 318 -33.90 4.46 33.61
C ALA A 318 -34.86 3.80 32.61
N ALA A 319 -34.37 2.86 31.81
CA ALA A 319 -35.18 2.06 30.90
C ALA A 319 -36.22 1.22 31.67
N ALA A 320 -35.83 0.53 32.74
CA ALA A 320 -36.72 -0.27 33.58
C ALA A 320 -37.84 0.59 34.21
N ARG A 321 -37.49 1.76 34.75
CA ARG A 321 -38.45 2.73 35.32
C ARG A 321 -39.43 3.25 34.25
N ALA A 322 -38.96 3.57 33.05
CA ALA A 322 -39.82 4.00 31.94
C ALA A 322 -40.77 2.87 31.49
N ASP A 323 -40.32 1.63 31.50
CA ASP A 323 -41.09 0.46 31.13
C ASP A 323 -42.20 0.13 32.16
N GLU A 324 -41.91 0.27 33.45
CA GLU A 324 -42.91 0.15 34.50
C GLU A 324 -43.95 1.27 34.43
N ALA A 325 -43.54 2.51 34.16
CA ALA A 325 -44.46 3.63 33.92
C ALA A 325 -45.40 3.37 32.73
N ARG A 326 -44.88 2.84 31.61
CA ARG A 326 -45.69 2.41 30.46
C ARG A 326 -46.72 1.35 30.85
N ARG A 327 -46.32 0.32 31.61
CA ARG A 327 -47.23 -0.72 32.12
C ARG A 327 -48.24 -0.20 33.14
N ALA A 328 -47.91 0.86 33.89
CA ALA A 328 -48.85 1.51 34.80
C ALA A 328 -49.90 2.33 34.04
N ALA A 329 -49.50 3.13 33.05
CA ALA A 329 -50.40 3.89 32.18
C ALA A 329 -51.39 2.96 31.45
N MET A 330 -50.89 1.92 30.77
CA MET A 330 -51.74 0.94 30.06
C MET A 330 -52.77 0.27 30.99
N ARG A 331 -52.41 -0.01 32.25
CA ARG A 331 -53.35 -0.54 33.26
C ARG A 331 -54.41 0.49 33.65
N ALA A 332 -54.06 1.76 33.77
CA ALA A 332 -55.00 2.84 34.06
C ALA A 332 -55.99 3.04 32.90
N ASP A 333 -55.50 3.07 31.66
CA ASP A 333 -56.32 3.22 30.45
C ASP A 333 -57.31 2.06 30.29
N LEU A 334 -56.85 0.81 30.47
CA LEU A 334 -57.73 -0.36 30.46
C LEU A 334 -58.81 -0.31 31.56
N GLN A 335 -58.48 0.19 32.75
CA GLN A 335 -59.46 0.39 33.82
C GLN A 335 -60.46 1.52 33.49
N ALA A 336 -60.01 2.60 32.85
CA ALA A 336 -60.88 3.68 32.39
C ALA A 336 -61.84 3.21 31.29
N ALA A 337 -61.33 2.49 30.28
CA ALA A 337 -62.12 1.87 29.23
C ALA A 337 -63.16 0.88 29.79
N LEU A 338 -62.77 0.02 30.75
CA LEU A 338 -63.70 -0.90 31.41
C LEU A 338 -64.80 -0.18 32.21
N ARG A 339 -64.51 0.98 32.81
CA ARG A 339 -65.52 1.83 33.47
C ARG A 339 -66.46 2.46 32.45
N ALA A 340 -65.93 3.03 31.37
CA ALA A 340 -66.71 3.62 30.28
C ALA A 340 -67.68 2.60 29.63
N GLU A 341 -67.17 1.40 29.33
CA GLU A 341 -67.95 0.28 28.79
C GLU A 341 -69.07 -0.17 29.75
N ARG A 342 -68.80 -0.20 31.07
CA ARG A 342 -69.84 -0.48 32.07
C ARG A 342 -70.92 0.61 32.09
N THR A 343 -70.55 1.90 32.02
CA THR A 343 -71.53 2.99 31.96
C THR A 343 -72.33 3.00 30.67
N ALA A 344 -71.70 2.70 29.52
CA ALA A 344 -72.38 2.56 28.23
C ALA A 344 -73.44 1.45 28.28
N ARG A 345 -73.09 0.25 28.79
CA ARG A 345 -74.04 -0.87 28.96
C ARG A 345 -75.23 -0.54 29.86
N VAL A 346 -75.04 0.29 30.89
CA VAL A 346 -76.14 0.77 31.75
C VAL A 346 -77.04 1.73 30.97
N ALA A 347 -76.48 2.68 30.23
CA ALA A 347 -77.24 3.60 29.39
C ALA A 347 -78.02 2.88 28.27
N THR A 348 -77.41 1.90 27.59
CA THR A 348 -78.09 1.08 26.57
C THR A 348 -79.25 0.29 27.16
N ARG A 349 -79.11 -0.27 28.38
CA ARG A 349 -80.22 -0.95 29.06
C ARG A 349 -81.37 0.00 29.37
N ALA A 350 -81.08 1.20 29.89
CA ALA A 350 -82.11 2.21 30.16
C ALA A 350 -82.86 2.61 28.88
N SER A 351 -82.15 2.84 27.77
CA SER A 351 -82.75 3.13 26.46
C SER A 351 -83.59 1.97 25.91
N ILE A 352 -83.15 0.72 26.06
CA ILE A 352 -83.95 -0.47 25.68
C ILE A 352 -85.24 -0.54 26.50
N ASP A 353 -85.19 -0.26 27.80
CA ASP A 353 -86.37 -0.30 28.65
C ASP A 353 -87.33 0.87 28.39
N GLU A 354 -86.82 2.06 28.04
CA GLU A 354 -87.63 3.17 27.51
C GLU A 354 -88.31 2.80 26.18
N HIS A 355 -87.58 2.19 25.24
CA HIS A 355 -88.18 1.71 23.99
C HIS A 355 -89.26 0.65 24.24
N ARG A 356 -89.08 -0.24 25.23
CA ARG A 356 -90.10 -1.23 25.63
C ARG A 356 -91.34 -0.58 26.22
N THR A 357 -91.22 0.44 27.07
CA THR A 357 -92.41 1.15 27.60
C THR A 357 -93.14 1.90 26.49
N ARG A 358 -92.40 2.55 25.57
CA ARG A 358 -92.97 3.23 24.41
C ARG A 358 -93.69 2.27 23.46
N LEU A 359 -93.12 1.10 23.18
CA LEU A 359 -93.77 0.04 22.38
C LEU A 359 -95.07 -0.46 23.03
N ARG A 360 -95.10 -0.64 24.36
CA ARG A 360 -96.33 -0.99 25.08
C ARG A 360 -97.40 0.11 24.92
N SER A 361 -97.06 1.37 25.16
CA SER A 361 -98.01 2.48 24.98
C SER A 361 -98.54 2.62 23.55
N LEU A 362 -97.72 2.31 22.53
CA LEU A 362 -98.14 2.31 21.13
C LEU A 362 -99.06 1.11 20.81
N HIS A 363 -98.80 -0.05 21.41
CA HIS A 363 -99.67 -1.23 21.29
C HIS A 363 -101.03 -1.00 21.96
N ASP A 364 -101.06 -0.36 23.13
CA ASP A 364 -102.29 0.01 23.83
C ASP A 364 -103.08 1.08 23.04
N ALA A 365 -102.38 2.04 22.43
CA ALA A 365 -102.98 3.04 21.54
C ALA A 365 -103.54 2.42 20.24
N LEU A 366 -102.86 1.41 19.67
CA LEU A 366 -103.36 0.64 18.52
C LEU A 366 -104.66 -0.09 18.89
N ARG A 367 -104.70 -0.83 20.01
CA ARG A 367 -105.95 -1.47 20.47
C ARG A 367 -107.08 -0.47 20.68
N ALA A 368 -106.78 0.71 21.23
CA ALA A 368 -107.78 1.76 21.41
C ALA A 368 -108.24 2.39 20.07
N ALA A 369 -107.44 2.30 19.01
CA ALA A 369 -107.84 2.67 17.66
C ALA A 369 -108.67 1.56 16.99
N ASP A 370 -108.30 0.29 17.15
CA ASP A 370 -109.04 -0.87 16.64
C ASP A 370 -110.49 -0.87 17.19
N VAL A 371 -110.68 -0.66 18.49
CA VAL A 371 -112.01 -0.53 19.11
C VAL A 371 -112.83 0.64 18.53
N LYS A 372 -112.19 1.75 18.13
CA LYS A 372 -112.86 2.89 17.46
C LYS A 372 -113.19 2.60 16.00
N ILE A 373 -112.39 1.77 15.33
CA ILE A 373 -112.68 1.29 13.97
C ILE A 373 -113.89 0.33 14.03
N GLU A 374 -113.92 -0.58 15.01
CA GLU A 374 -115.06 -1.47 15.26
C GLU A 374 -116.35 -0.66 15.53
N SER A 375 -116.31 0.36 16.39
CA SER A 375 -117.50 1.21 16.64
C SER A 375 -117.92 2.00 15.39
N ALA A 376 -116.98 2.62 14.66
CA ALA A 376 -117.29 3.39 13.45
C ALA A 376 -117.79 2.51 12.29
N THR A 377 -117.35 1.24 12.20
CA THR A 377 -117.87 0.29 11.21
C THR A 377 -119.28 -0.18 11.55
N ALA A 378 -119.61 -0.34 12.84
CA ALA A 378 -120.98 -0.60 13.29
C ALA A 378 -121.92 0.58 12.98
N GLU A 379 -121.51 1.82 13.30
CA GLU A 379 -122.25 3.04 12.96
C GLU A 379 -122.45 3.19 11.44
N SER A 380 -121.41 2.92 10.64
CA SER A 380 -121.50 2.96 9.17
C SER A 380 -122.45 1.90 8.60
N LEU A 381 -122.50 0.70 9.20
CA LEU A 381 -123.46 -0.34 8.85
C LEU A 381 -124.90 0.07 9.18
N GLN A 382 -125.12 0.69 10.34
CA GLN A 382 -126.42 1.20 10.74
C GLN A 382 -126.92 2.31 9.79
N LEU A 383 -126.09 3.32 9.53
CA LEU A 383 -126.42 4.42 8.60
C LEU A 383 -126.69 3.92 7.17
N ARG A 384 -126.02 2.85 6.71
CA ARG A 384 -126.31 2.21 5.42
C ARG A 384 -127.69 1.54 5.38
N GLN A 385 -128.13 0.92 6.48
CA GLN A 385 -129.47 0.33 6.57
C GLN A 385 -130.55 1.41 6.58
N GLU A 386 -130.33 2.51 7.30
CA GLU A 386 -131.22 3.67 7.33
C GLU A 386 -131.35 4.35 5.95
N LEU A 387 -130.24 4.49 5.21
CA LEU A 387 -130.24 5.01 3.84
C LEU A 387 -130.98 4.10 2.83
N GLN A 388 -130.96 2.78 3.01
CA GLN A 388 -131.71 1.85 2.14
C GLN A 388 -133.23 1.92 2.35
N ALA A 389 -133.70 2.48 3.46
CA ALA A 389 -135.13 2.55 3.80
C ALA A 389 -135.85 3.80 3.26
N GLN A 390 -135.14 4.75 2.63
CA GLN A 390 -135.74 6.00 2.15
C GLN A 390 -136.18 5.93 0.66
N PRO A 391 -137.44 6.28 0.34
CA PRO A 391 -137.92 6.32 -1.05
C PRO A 391 -137.43 7.59 -1.76
N MET A 392 -136.28 7.49 -2.42
CA MET A 392 -135.65 8.60 -3.15
C MET A 392 -136.27 8.81 -4.53
N SER A 393 -136.46 10.06 -4.97
CA SER A 393 -136.96 10.33 -6.33
C SER A 393 -135.89 10.07 -7.41
N VAL A 394 -136.32 9.81 -8.64
CA VAL A 394 -135.40 9.52 -9.76
C VAL A 394 -134.45 10.71 -10.03
N ALA A 395 -134.90 11.94 -9.83
CA ALA A 395 -134.10 13.16 -10.02
C ALA A 395 -133.00 13.30 -8.96
N GLU A 396 -133.29 12.99 -7.70
CA GLU A 396 -132.31 12.96 -6.61
C GLU A 396 -131.29 11.84 -6.82
N ARG A 397 -131.74 10.66 -7.29
CA ARG A 397 -130.84 9.55 -7.66
C ARG A 397 -129.87 9.94 -8.77
N THR A 398 -130.32 10.62 -9.83
CA THR A 398 -129.41 11.10 -10.89
C THR A 398 -128.42 12.13 -10.37
N ARG A 399 -128.86 13.06 -9.51
CA ARG A 399 -127.98 14.05 -8.89
C ARG A 399 -126.91 13.40 -8.00
N LEU A 400 -127.28 12.44 -7.16
CA LEU A 400 -126.31 11.70 -6.33
C LEU A 400 -125.36 10.86 -7.18
N LEU A 401 -125.81 10.33 -8.32
CA LEU A 401 -124.91 9.63 -9.26
C LEU A 401 -123.91 10.59 -9.92
N GLU A 402 -124.32 11.82 -10.27
CA GLU A 402 -123.40 12.86 -10.77
C GLU A 402 -122.41 13.32 -9.68
N GLU A 403 -122.86 13.46 -8.43
CA GLU A 403 -122.01 13.78 -7.27
C GLU A 403 -121.03 12.64 -6.96
N VAL A 404 -121.45 11.36 -7.11
CA VAL A 404 -120.59 10.17 -7.00
C VAL A 404 -119.59 10.07 -8.16
N ASP A 405 -120.00 10.34 -9.41
CA ASP A 405 -119.11 10.36 -10.57
C ASP A 405 -118.08 11.50 -10.46
N TYR A 406 -118.46 12.65 -9.93
CA TYR A 406 -117.53 13.73 -9.60
C TYR A 406 -116.54 13.30 -8.51
N ALA A 407 -117.03 12.70 -7.41
CA ALA A 407 -116.19 12.19 -6.34
C ALA A 407 -115.21 11.11 -6.85
N ASN A 408 -115.65 10.21 -7.71
CA ASN A 408 -114.81 9.19 -8.35
C ASN A 408 -113.71 9.82 -9.22
N ARG A 409 -114.03 10.82 -10.05
CA ARG A 409 -113.02 11.57 -10.83
C ARG A 409 -112.00 12.29 -9.94
N VAL A 410 -112.44 12.84 -8.80
CA VAL A 410 -111.53 13.44 -7.81
C VAL A 410 -110.63 12.36 -7.21
N ILE A 411 -111.18 11.22 -6.77
CA ILE A 411 -110.42 10.09 -6.23
C ILE A 411 -109.40 9.56 -7.25
N ASP A 412 -109.77 9.42 -8.53
CA ASP A 412 -108.85 8.93 -9.55
C ASP A 412 -107.77 9.96 -9.91
N SER A 413 -108.08 11.26 -9.85
CA SER A 413 -107.05 12.32 -9.96
C SER A 413 -106.07 12.32 -8.78
N GLN A 414 -106.56 12.06 -7.57
CA GLN A 414 -105.74 11.93 -6.36
C GLN A 414 -104.89 10.65 -6.39
N ARG A 415 -105.42 9.53 -6.89
CA ARG A 415 -104.67 8.29 -7.14
C ARG A 415 -103.55 8.50 -8.17
N ALA A 416 -103.85 9.15 -9.29
CA ALA A 416 -102.84 9.45 -10.31
C ALA A 416 -101.71 10.35 -9.75
N LEU A 417 -102.05 11.33 -8.91
CA LEU A 417 -101.07 12.16 -8.21
C LEU A 417 -100.25 11.34 -7.18
N ALA A 418 -100.90 10.46 -6.41
CA ALA A 418 -100.24 9.57 -5.46
C ALA A 418 -99.27 8.59 -6.15
N ASP A 419 -99.66 8.03 -7.31
CA ASP A 419 -98.78 7.19 -8.14
C ASP A 419 -97.58 7.98 -8.69
N GLN A 420 -97.77 9.25 -9.05
CA GLN A 420 -96.69 10.12 -9.51
C GLN A 420 -95.72 10.46 -8.37
N VAL A 421 -96.24 10.76 -7.16
CA VAL A 421 -95.43 10.94 -5.95
C VAL A 421 -94.69 9.66 -5.59
N GLY A 422 -95.35 8.50 -5.64
CA GLY A 422 -94.74 7.19 -5.39
C GLY A 422 -93.58 6.91 -6.36
N LYS A 423 -93.76 7.17 -7.66
CA LYS A 423 -92.69 7.08 -8.66
C LYS A 423 -91.52 8.04 -8.36
N MET A 424 -91.80 9.25 -7.89
CA MET A 424 -90.75 10.21 -7.48
C MET A 424 -90.00 9.76 -6.22
N VAL A 425 -90.71 9.20 -5.22
CA VAL A 425 -90.09 8.66 -4.00
C VAL A 425 -89.18 7.49 -4.35
N ILE A 426 -89.66 6.50 -5.11
CA ILE A 426 -88.86 5.36 -5.57
C ILE A 426 -87.65 5.82 -6.40
N ALA A 427 -87.79 6.83 -7.25
CA ALA A 427 -86.66 7.40 -7.99
C ALA A 427 -85.60 8.01 -7.04
N LYS A 428 -86.04 8.70 -5.96
CA LYS A 428 -85.14 9.29 -4.96
C LYS A 428 -84.51 8.26 -4.02
N GLU A 429 -85.21 7.18 -3.70
CA GLU A 429 -84.66 6.03 -2.97
C GLU A 429 -83.57 5.33 -3.79
N ASN A 430 -83.78 5.16 -5.11
CA ASN A 430 -82.76 4.63 -6.02
C ASN A 430 -81.54 5.57 -6.14
N ASP A 431 -81.76 6.90 -6.25
CA ASP A 431 -80.67 7.88 -6.20
C ASP A 431 -79.87 7.75 -4.89
N LEU A 432 -80.56 7.68 -3.75
CA LEU A 432 -79.96 7.57 -2.42
C LEU A 432 -79.13 6.28 -2.26
N ALA A 433 -79.67 5.14 -2.71
CA ALA A 433 -78.95 3.86 -2.70
C ALA A 433 -77.69 3.90 -3.59
N LEU A 434 -77.75 4.60 -4.73
CA LEU A 434 -76.58 4.81 -5.60
C LEU A 434 -75.51 5.68 -4.93
N TRP A 435 -75.91 6.70 -4.16
CA TRP A 435 -75.00 7.53 -3.37
C TRP A 435 -74.39 6.76 -2.20
N GLN A 436 -75.17 5.97 -1.46
CA GLN A 436 -74.68 5.10 -0.39
C GLN A 436 -73.63 4.12 -0.91
N LYS A 437 -73.88 3.47 -2.05
CA LYS A 437 -72.91 2.58 -2.69
C LYS A 437 -71.60 3.32 -3.01
N LYS A 438 -71.66 4.47 -3.67
CA LYS A 438 -70.46 5.27 -4.01
C LYS A 438 -69.67 5.70 -2.77
N ALA A 439 -70.34 6.03 -1.67
CA ALA A 439 -69.69 6.40 -0.41
C ALA A 439 -68.95 5.20 0.21
N LEU A 440 -69.57 4.01 0.20
CA LEU A 440 -68.93 2.77 0.66
C LEU A 440 -67.73 2.38 -0.21
N ASP A 441 -67.89 2.40 -1.54
CA ASP A 441 -66.80 2.11 -2.50
C ASP A 441 -65.59 3.04 -2.23
N ALA A 442 -65.81 4.34 -2.06
CA ALA A 442 -64.76 5.32 -1.75
C ALA A 442 -64.11 5.12 -0.36
N CYS A 443 -64.86 4.64 0.63
CA CYS A 443 -64.31 4.34 1.96
C CYS A 443 -63.44 3.08 1.96
N ILE A 444 -63.79 2.08 1.12
CA ILE A 444 -62.96 0.90 0.89
C ILE A 444 -61.64 1.31 0.21
N GLU A 445 -61.68 2.15 -0.81
CA GLU A 445 -60.47 2.70 -1.45
C GLU A 445 -59.60 3.49 -0.46
N TYR A 446 -60.20 4.33 0.39
CA TYR A 446 -59.51 5.06 1.45
C TYR A 446 -58.83 4.11 2.47
N LYS A 447 -59.55 3.10 2.97
CA LYS A 447 -58.99 2.08 3.88
C LYS A 447 -57.82 1.34 3.24
N GLN A 448 -57.94 0.92 1.98
CA GLN A 448 -56.87 0.23 1.25
C GLN A 448 -55.62 1.12 1.13
N GLY A 449 -55.79 2.40 0.77
CA GLY A 449 -54.70 3.39 0.75
C GLY A 449 -54.04 3.55 2.12
N LEU A 450 -54.83 3.62 3.19
CA LEU A 450 -54.33 3.68 4.57
C LEU A 450 -53.50 2.46 4.94
N ILE A 451 -54.00 1.25 4.64
CA ILE A 451 -53.31 -0.03 4.95
C ILE A 451 -51.94 -0.08 4.26
N HIS A 452 -51.85 0.36 3.00
CA HIS A 452 -50.58 0.44 2.28
C HIS A 452 -49.60 1.44 2.91
N LEU A 453 -50.08 2.57 3.43
CA LEU A 453 -49.24 3.56 4.10
C LEU A 453 -48.84 3.14 5.52
N SER A 454 -49.72 2.46 6.27
CA SER A 454 -49.46 1.97 7.63
C SER A 454 -48.63 0.68 7.67
N ALA A 455 -48.40 0.03 6.53
CA ALA A 455 -47.51 -1.13 6.43
C ALA A 455 -46.04 -0.80 6.75
N ASP A 456 -45.65 0.47 6.60
CA ASP A 456 -44.34 0.97 6.99
C ASP A 456 -44.35 1.35 8.50
N PRO A 457 -43.49 0.76 9.37
CA PRO A 457 -43.58 0.96 10.83
C PRO A 457 -43.50 2.41 11.30
N ARG A 458 -42.94 3.30 10.48
CA ARG A 458 -42.83 4.75 10.73
C ARG A 458 -44.16 5.48 10.62
N HIS A 459 -45.19 4.84 10.08
CA HIS A 459 -46.49 5.41 9.76
C HIS A 459 -47.66 4.52 10.25
N ALA A 460 -47.38 3.58 11.17
CA ALA A 460 -48.38 2.70 11.76
C ALA A 460 -49.53 3.45 12.48
N ASP A 461 -49.27 4.67 12.96
CA ASP A 461 -50.25 5.57 13.56
C ASP A 461 -51.30 6.10 12.56
N LEU A 462 -51.08 5.97 11.24
CA LEU A 462 -52.11 6.23 10.22
C LEU A 462 -53.25 5.20 10.26
N ALA A 463 -53.02 3.97 10.75
CA ALA A 463 -54.06 2.95 10.83
C ALA A 463 -55.22 3.37 11.76
N ALA A 464 -54.96 4.24 12.74
CA ALA A 464 -55.96 4.80 13.64
C ALA A 464 -56.89 5.84 12.97
N LEU A 465 -56.63 6.23 11.72
CA LEU A 465 -57.47 7.13 10.92
C LEU A 465 -58.44 6.38 9.98
N ALA A 466 -58.58 5.06 10.14
CA ALA A 466 -59.52 4.24 9.39
C ALA A 466 -60.93 4.37 9.99
N ILE A 467 -61.89 4.83 9.17
CA ILE A 467 -63.31 4.99 9.52
C ILE A 467 -64.03 3.65 9.30
N ASP A 468 -64.83 3.13 10.24
CA ASP A 468 -65.55 1.87 9.99
C ASP A 468 -66.69 2.06 8.97
N GLU A 469 -66.94 1.03 8.14
CA GLU A 469 -68.04 1.04 7.15
C GLU A 469 -69.41 1.11 7.82
N LYS A 470 -69.51 0.65 9.08
CA LYS A 470 -70.72 0.72 9.90
C LYS A 470 -70.98 2.11 10.46
N GLU A 471 -69.94 2.91 10.64
CA GLU A 471 -70.00 4.26 11.21
C GLU A 471 -70.24 5.32 10.13
N LEU A 472 -70.00 4.98 8.84
CA LEU A 472 -70.16 5.85 7.69
C LEU A 472 -71.54 6.53 7.56
N MET A 473 -72.59 5.89 8.07
CA MET A 473 -73.98 6.40 8.06
C MET A 473 -74.39 7.07 9.38
N GLY A 474 -73.48 7.17 10.36
CA GLY A 474 -73.70 7.85 11.63
C GLY A 474 -73.66 9.38 11.50
N ALA A 475 -74.37 10.08 12.38
CA ALA A 475 -74.43 11.55 12.36
C ALA A 475 -73.06 12.24 12.55
N ASP A 476 -72.12 11.56 13.23
CA ASP A 476 -70.77 12.05 13.51
C ASP A 476 -69.73 11.75 12.43
N CYS A 477 -70.05 10.87 11.46
CA CYS A 477 -69.13 10.45 10.40
C CYS A 477 -68.44 11.63 9.68
N ALA A 478 -69.22 12.64 9.27
CA ALA A 478 -68.68 13.81 8.57
C ALA A 478 -67.65 14.60 9.40
N ARG A 479 -67.78 14.58 10.73
CA ARG A 479 -66.85 15.23 11.68
C ARG A 479 -65.56 14.42 11.84
N GLU A 480 -65.66 13.10 11.89
CA GLU A 480 -64.52 12.18 11.98
C GLU A 480 -63.71 12.14 10.68
N VAL A 481 -64.39 12.07 9.53
CA VAL A 481 -63.77 12.21 8.19
C VAL A 481 -63.00 13.53 8.10
N GLY A 482 -63.60 14.65 8.55
CA GLY A 482 -62.95 15.96 8.58
C GLY A 482 -61.68 15.97 9.44
N ALA A 483 -61.76 15.43 10.66
CA ALA A 483 -60.63 15.38 11.59
C ALA A 483 -59.48 14.48 11.07
N ALA A 484 -59.80 13.34 10.45
CA ALA A 484 -58.81 12.45 9.83
C ALA A 484 -58.13 13.14 8.64
N LEU A 485 -58.90 13.81 7.79
CA LEU A 485 -58.40 14.49 6.60
C LEU A 485 -57.52 15.71 6.95
N ASP A 486 -57.84 16.45 8.01
CA ASP A 486 -56.97 17.52 8.51
C ASP A 486 -55.69 17.00 9.18
N THR A 487 -55.74 15.82 9.82
CA THR A 487 -54.56 15.16 10.37
C THR A 487 -53.63 14.67 9.24
N LEU A 488 -54.18 14.13 8.16
CA LEU A 488 -53.45 13.77 6.94
C LEU A 488 -52.82 15.00 6.27
N LYS A 489 -53.53 16.13 6.17
CA LYS A 489 -52.96 17.39 5.65
C LYS A 489 -51.75 17.86 6.47
N ARG A 490 -51.84 17.87 7.80
CA ARG A 490 -50.73 18.26 8.68
C ARG A 490 -49.50 17.36 8.52
N LYS A 491 -49.71 16.04 8.37
CA LYS A 491 -48.64 15.10 8.06
C LYS A 491 -48.04 15.32 6.67
N HIS A 492 -48.87 15.58 5.66
CA HIS A 492 -48.40 15.88 4.31
C HIS A 492 -47.52 17.14 4.27
N THR A 493 -47.94 18.22 4.96
CA THR A 493 -47.12 19.45 5.05
C THR A 493 -45.81 19.21 5.80
N ALA A 494 -45.84 18.53 6.95
CA ALA A 494 -44.63 18.22 7.71
C ALA A 494 -43.64 17.32 6.94
N LEU A 495 -44.13 16.34 6.17
CA LEU A 495 -43.28 15.53 5.28
C LEU A 495 -42.73 16.35 4.10
N GLY A 496 -43.51 17.30 3.57
CA GLY A 496 -43.05 18.24 2.54
C GLY A 496 -41.92 19.16 3.03
N GLU A 497 -42.02 19.64 4.27
CA GLU A 497 -40.97 20.43 4.93
C GLU A 497 -39.71 19.60 5.17
N ALA A 498 -39.85 18.39 5.73
CA ALA A 498 -38.73 17.47 5.96
C ALA A 498 -38.01 17.06 4.65
N LEU A 499 -38.75 16.88 3.54
CA LEU A 499 -38.16 16.65 2.21
C LEU A 499 -37.41 17.88 1.70
N ALA A 500 -37.96 19.08 1.90
CA ALA A 500 -37.28 20.33 1.54
C ALA A 500 -35.98 20.54 2.34
N ASP A 501 -35.96 20.18 3.61
CA ASP A 501 -34.76 20.21 4.45
C ASP A 501 -33.71 19.19 4.03
N LEU A 502 -34.09 17.94 3.78
CA LEU A 502 -33.19 16.92 3.22
C LEU A 502 -32.61 17.35 1.87
N GLU A 503 -33.38 18.05 1.03
CA GLU A 503 -32.85 18.64 -0.20
C GLU A 503 -31.86 19.78 0.06
N ARG A 504 -32.11 20.66 1.04
CA ARG A 504 -31.18 21.73 1.45
C ARG A 504 -29.87 21.13 1.97
N GLU A 505 -29.94 20.15 2.86
CA GLU A 505 -28.79 19.41 3.38
C GLU A 505 -28.00 18.71 2.27
N ARG A 506 -28.68 18.01 1.35
CA ARG A 506 -28.04 17.36 0.20
C ARG A 506 -27.33 18.37 -0.69
N ARG A 507 -27.96 19.53 -0.98
CA ARG A 507 -27.33 20.62 -1.73
C ARG A 507 -26.13 21.21 -0.97
N HIS A 508 -26.20 21.35 0.35
CA HIS A 508 -25.11 21.81 1.20
C HIS A 508 -23.92 20.83 1.20
N CYS A 509 -24.16 19.54 1.38
CA CYS A 509 -23.14 18.50 1.30
C CYS A 509 -22.48 18.42 -0.08
N VAL A 510 -23.24 18.59 -1.17
CA VAL A 510 -22.68 18.68 -2.52
C VAL A 510 -21.80 19.91 -2.70
N ARG A 511 -22.21 21.09 -2.21
CA ARG A 511 -21.38 22.31 -2.22
C ARG A 511 -20.10 22.16 -1.40
N ARG A 512 -20.19 21.62 -0.18
CA ARG A 512 -19.01 21.37 0.68
C ARG A 512 -18.04 20.39 0.01
N ARG A 513 -18.54 19.32 -0.61
CA ARG A 513 -17.72 18.39 -1.39
C ARG A 513 -17.07 19.06 -2.61
N ALA A 514 -17.79 19.94 -3.31
CA ALA A 514 -17.23 20.70 -4.42
C ALA A 514 -16.09 21.64 -3.97
N ALA A 515 -16.28 22.39 -2.88
CA ALA A 515 -15.25 23.25 -2.29
C ALA A 515 -13.97 22.46 -1.94
N THR A 516 -14.11 21.32 -1.22
CA THR A 516 -12.95 20.46 -0.90
C THR A 516 -12.27 19.86 -2.14
N LEU A 517 -13.00 19.69 -3.25
CA LEU A 517 -12.43 19.24 -4.52
C LEU A 517 -11.72 20.38 -5.29
N GLU A 518 -12.08 21.64 -5.04
CA GLU A 518 -11.36 22.80 -5.57
C GLU A 518 -10.10 23.10 -4.74
N GLU A 519 -10.20 23.08 -3.41
CA GLU A 519 -9.04 23.20 -2.49
C GLU A 519 -7.95 22.14 -2.77
N THR A 520 -8.36 20.89 -3.01
CA THR A 520 -7.42 19.81 -3.35
C THR A 520 -6.83 19.97 -4.76
N ARG A 521 -7.54 20.62 -5.70
CA ARG A 521 -6.99 20.95 -7.03
C ARG A 521 -5.99 22.10 -6.94
N THR A 522 -6.29 23.17 -6.22
CA THR A 522 -5.36 24.30 -6.06
C THR A 522 -4.09 23.86 -5.35
N ALA A 523 -4.19 23.06 -4.29
CA ALA A 523 -3.03 22.49 -3.61
C ALA A 523 -2.18 21.57 -4.52
N LEU A 524 -2.81 20.80 -5.42
CA LEU A 524 -2.10 19.99 -6.41
C LEU A 524 -1.38 20.83 -7.47
N ASP A 525 -1.99 21.93 -7.93
CA ASP A 525 -1.37 22.82 -8.92
C ASP A 525 -0.28 23.70 -8.29
N GLU A 526 -0.42 24.11 -7.03
CA GLU A 526 0.66 24.70 -6.24
C GLU A 526 1.85 23.74 -6.08
N ALA A 527 1.61 22.48 -5.69
CA ALA A 527 2.64 21.45 -5.56
C ALA A 527 3.30 21.07 -6.90
N ARG A 528 2.58 21.17 -8.03
CA ARG A 528 3.17 21.08 -9.37
C ARG A 528 4.07 22.26 -9.65
N SER A 529 3.67 23.48 -9.25
CA SER A 529 4.48 24.69 -9.44
C SER A 529 5.76 24.70 -8.61
N THR A 530 5.77 24.11 -7.40
CA THR A 530 6.99 23.96 -6.59
C THR A 530 7.92 22.94 -7.22
N LEU A 531 7.40 21.75 -7.55
CA LEU A 531 8.17 20.69 -8.20
C LEU A 531 8.79 21.14 -9.54
N GLN A 532 8.07 21.96 -10.32
CA GLN A 532 8.59 22.51 -11.57
C GLN A 532 9.67 23.57 -11.35
N ARG A 533 9.58 24.37 -10.29
CA ARG A 533 10.66 25.31 -9.89
C ARG A 533 11.90 24.56 -9.38
N GLU A 534 11.71 23.52 -8.58
CA GLU A 534 12.80 22.65 -8.09
C GLU A 534 13.52 21.99 -9.26
N ARG A 535 12.79 21.40 -10.22
CA ARG A 535 13.40 20.81 -11.43
C ARG A 535 14.20 21.82 -12.26
N LEU A 536 13.71 23.04 -12.42
CA LEU A 536 14.46 24.10 -13.12
C LEU A 536 15.69 24.55 -12.32
N SER A 537 15.65 24.48 -10.99
CA SER A 537 16.82 24.72 -10.13
C SER A 537 17.87 23.61 -10.28
N ASP A 538 17.46 22.34 -10.18
CA ASP A 538 18.27 21.15 -10.43
C ASP A 538 18.95 21.19 -11.81
N GLU A 539 18.21 21.56 -12.84
CA GLU A 539 18.73 21.68 -14.21
C GLU A 539 19.75 22.83 -14.33
N ALA A 540 19.53 23.96 -13.65
CA ALA A 540 20.47 25.07 -13.59
C ALA A 540 21.74 24.72 -12.78
N GLU A 541 21.63 23.97 -11.69
CA GLU A 541 22.77 23.47 -10.91
C GLU A 541 23.59 22.46 -11.72
N ARG A 542 22.95 21.46 -12.33
CA ARG A 542 23.62 20.50 -13.23
C ARG A 542 24.31 21.19 -14.41
N ALA A 543 23.76 22.30 -14.92
CA ALA A 543 24.39 23.10 -15.97
C ALA A 543 25.64 23.84 -15.47
N ARG A 544 25.65 24.31 -14.21
CA ARG A 544 26.85 24.88 -13.57
C ARG A 544 27.91 23.81 -13.31
N ASP A 545 27.53 22.69 -12.69
CA ASP A 545 28.45 21.57 -12.45
C ASP A 545 29.09 21.07 -13.75
N ALA A 546 28.32 21.03 -14.85
CA ALA A 546 28.84 20.69 -16.16
C ALA A 546 29.81 21.74 -16.71
N ALA A 547 29.55 23.04 -16.51
CA ALA A 547 30.46 24.11 -16.89
C ALA A 547 31.77 24.03 -16.09
N ASP A 548 31.69 23.96 -14.76
CA ASP A 548 32.83 23.85 -13.85
C ASP A 548 33.67 22.59 -14.16
N ALA A 549 33.01 21.47 -14.46
CA ALA A 549 33.69 20.26 -14.92
C ALA A 549 34.40 20.45 -16.28
N THR A 550 33.86 21.25 -17.20
CA THR A 550 34.58 21.58 -18.44
C THR A 550 35.76 22.52 -18.21
N GLU A 551 35.66 23.50 -17.31
CA GLU A 551 36.76 24.38 -16.94
C GLU A 551 37.90 23.60 -16.27
N TRP A 552 37.58 22.76 -15.28
CA TRP A 552 38.55 21.88 -14.63
C TRP A 552 39.22 20.92 -15.60
N ASN A 553 38.49 20.38 -16.58
CA ASN A 553 39.09 19.55 -17.63
C ASN A 553 40.00 20.35 -18.58
N GLN A 554 39.71 21.62 -18.86
CA GLN A 554 40.60 22.50 -19.63
C GLN A 554 41.86 22.85 -18.83
N GLU A 555 41.73 23.18 -17.55
CA GLU A 555 42.88 23.45 -16.68
C GLU A 555 43.76 22.21 -16.53
N ARG A 556 43.16 21.03 -16.32
CA ARG A 556 43.90 19.76 -16.28
C ARG A 556 44.66 19.49 -17.58
N ARG A 557 44.09 19.83 -18.76
CA ARG A 557 44.79 19.73 -20.05
C ARG A 557 45.98 20.69 -20.12
N ARG A 558 45.81 21.97 -19.76
CA ARG A 558 46.91 22.95 -19.69
C ARG A 558 48.02 22.50 -18.74
N LEU A 559 47.67 21.92 -17.59
CA LEU A 559 48.64 21.36 -16.65
C LEU A 559 49.37 20.13 -17.23
N THR A 560 48.69 19.23 -17.94
CA THR A 560 49.38 18.13 -18.63
C THR A 560 50.30 18.62 -19.74
N GLU A 561 49.87 19.61 -20.53
CA GLU A 561 50.68 20.24 -21.59
C GLU A 561 51.93 20.92 -21.01
N THR A 562 51.82 21.67 -19.91
CA THR A 562 52.99 22.28 -19.25
C THR A 562 53.92 21.25 -18.63
N VAL A 563 53.41 20.16 -18.05
CA VAL A 563 54.25 19.06 -17.54
C VAL A 563 54.97 18.32 -18.69
N GLU A 564 54.33 18.14 -19.83
CA GLU A 564 54.97 17.56 -21.02
C GLU A 564 56.01 18.49 -21.65
N ALA A 565 55.73 19.80 -21.74
CA ALA A 565 56.70 20.80 -22.17
C ALA A 565 57.93 20.87 -21.22
N LEU A 566 57.72 20.81 -19.91
CA LEU A 566 58.81 20.75 -18.92
C LEU A 566 59.62 19.45 -19.01
N ARG A 567 58.99 18.32 -19.35
CA ARG A 567 59.70 17.05 -19.62
C ARG A 567 60.51 17.12 -20.91
N ALA A 568 59.98 17.73 -21.97
CA ALA A 568 60.71 17.96 -23.21
C ALA A 568 61.92 18.87 -22.98
N ALA A 569 61.73 20.04 -22.36
CA ALA A 569 62.82 20.95 -22.00
C ALA A 569 63.89 20.28 -21.11
N ARG A 570 63.47 19.40 -20.17
CA ARG A 570 64.42 18.61 -19.36
C ARG A 570 65.22 17.60 -20.21
N ALA A 571 64.62 16.98 -21.22
CA ALA A 571 65.31 16.09 -22.15
C ALA A 571 66.28 16.88 -23.04
N ASP A 572 65.87 18.05 -23.53
CA ASP A 572 66.70 18.97 -24.31
C ASP A 572 67.91 19.48 -23.51
N CYS A 573 67.75 19.69 -22.19
CA CYS A 573 68.86 19.99 -21.28
C CYS A 573 69.71 18.78 -20.89
N ALA A 574 69.20 17.55 -20.98
CA ALA A 574 69.97 16.34 -20.71
C ALA A 574 71.02 16.09 -21.80
N TYR A 575 70.68 16.31 -23.07
CA TYR A 575 71.60 16.11 -24.19
C TYR A 575 72.95 16.88 -24.09
N PRO A 576 72.98 18.21 -23.84
CA PRO A 576 74.24 18.92 -23.64
C PRO A 576 74.93 18.55 -22.32
N HIS A 577 74.19 18.08 -21.30
CA HIS A 577 74.80 17.60 -20.06
C HIS A 577 75.52 16.25 -20.25
N ASP A 578 74.92 15.33 -21.00
CA ASP A 578 75.53 14.06 -21.41
C ASP A 578 76.74 14.30 -22.33
N GLN A 579 76.66 15.27 -23.25
CA GLN A 579 77.83 15.71 -24.03
C GLN A 579 78.94 16.31 -23.15
N LEU A 580 78.60 17.17 -22.19
CA LEU A 580 79.57 17.76 -21.27
C LEU A 580 80.28 16.66 -20.45
N ALA A 581 79.52 15.72 -19.90
CA ALA A 581 80.05 14.56 -19.17
C ALA A 581 80.97 13.68 -20.05
N HIS A 582 80.63 13.50 -21.34
CA HIS A 582 81.46 12.81 -22.31
C HIS A 582 82.79 13.55 -22.57
N TRP A 583 82.74 14.87 -22.79
CA TRP A 583 83.94 15.69 -23.01
C TRP A 583 84.82 15.79 -21.75
N GLU A 584 84.23 15.88 -20.56
CA GLU A 584 84.96 15.81 -19.28
C GLU A 584 85.61 14.44 -19.05
N ALA A 585 85.03 13.35 -19.56
CA ALA A 585 85.66 12.03 -19.54
C ALA A 585 86.83 11.95 -20.52
N GLN A 586 86.68 12.49 -21.74
CA GLN A 586 87.76 12.57 -22.73
C GLN A 586 88.93 13.45 -22.28
N ASP A 587 88.66 14.63 -21.71
CA ASP A 587 89.71 15.51 -21.16
C ASP A 587 90.45 14.83 -19.99
N ARG A 588 89.75 14.11 -19.10
CA ARG A 588 90.41 13.27 -18.07
C ARG A 588 91.32 12.20 -18.70
N GLU A 589 90.87 11.52 -19.75
CA GLU A 589 91.68 10.53 -20.46
C GLU A 589 92.91 11.17 -21.12
N TRP A 590 92.75 12.31 -21.78
CA TRP A 590 93.84 13.04 -22.43
C TRP A 590 94.85 13.58 -21.41
N ARG A 591 94.39 14.11 -20.28
CA ARG A 591 95.27 14.53 -19.16
C ARG A 591 96.06 13.34 -18.60
N SER A 592 95.45 12.16 -18.47
CA SER A 592 96.17 10.93 -18.07
C SER A 592 97.25 10.56 -19.09
N ARG A 593 96.90 10.49 -20.39
CA ARG A 593 97.85 10.19 -21.46
C ARG A 593 98.98 11.23 -21.55
N LEU A 594 98.68 12.51 -21.27
CA LEU A 594 99.69 13.58 -21.21
C LEU A 594 100.61 13.43 -20.00
N ALA A 595 100.09 13.01 -18.84
CA ALA A 595 100.90 12.68 -17.67
C ALA A 595 101.83 11.49 -17.94
N ASP A 596 101.33 10.42 -18.59
CA ASP A 596 102.13 9.26 -19.00
C ASP A 596 103.24 9.67 -19.99
N LEU A 597 102.94 10.52 -20.97
CA LEU A 597 103.92 11.04 -21.91
C LEU A 597 104.97 11.93 -21.22
N ARG A 598 104.57 12.79 -20.29
CA ARG A 598 105.50 13.59 -19.47
C ARG A 598 106.40 12.69 -18.63
N CYS A 599 105.86 11.65 -18.00
CA CYS A 599 106.62 10.65 -17.27
C CYS A 599 107.65 9.97 -18.19
N ARG A 600 107.23 9.46 -19.36
CA ARG A 600 108.14 8.87 -20.37
C ARG A 600 109.23 9.84 -20.82
N VAL A 601 108.93 11.13 -21.02
CA VAL A 601 109.94 12.15 -21.39
C VAL A 601 110.93 12.39 -20.25
N VAL A 602 110.50 12.39 -18.99
CA VAL A 602 111.39 12.49 -17.83
C VAL A 602 112.28 11.25 -17.73
N THR A 603 111.72 10.04 -17.86
CA THR A 603 112.50 8.78 -17.87
C THR A 603 113.50 8.75 -19.02
N ARG A 604 113.10 9.09 -20.25
CA ARG A 604 114.02 9.16 -21.40
C ARG A 604 115.11 10.22 -21.24
N ARG A 605 114.81 11.35 -20.57
CA ARG A 605 115.84 12.36 -20.23
C ARG A 605 116.80 11.84 -19.18
N ALA A 606 116.30 11.15 -18.15
CA ALA A 606 117.14 10.50 -17.13
C ALA A 606 118.09 9.48 -17.76
N GLU A 607 117.56 8.54 -18.56
CA GLU A 607 118.31 7.56 -19.35
C GLU A 607 119.39 8.24 -20.23
N ALA A 608 119.05 9.32 -20.92
CA ALA A 608 119.99 10.07 -21.74
C ALA A 608 121.09 10.75 -20.91
N THR A 609 120.79 11.30 -19.73
CA THR A 609 121.82 11.83 -18.82
C THR A 609 122.69 10.73 -18.20
N ASP A 610 122.14 9.55 -17.91
CA ASP A 610 122.90 8.40 -17.43
C ASP A 610 123.83 7.86 -18.53
N ALA A 611 123.35 7.74 -19.78
CA ALA A 611 124.16 7.34 -20.93
C ALA A 611 125.26 8.35 -21.29
N LEU A 612 125.03 9.65 -21.05
CA LEU A 612 126.02 10.71 -21.28
C LEU A 612 127.00 10.89 -20.10
N ARG A 613 126.70 10.35 -18.91
CA ARG A 613 127.60 10.39 -17.74
C ARG A 613 128.99 9.79 -18.03
N PRO A 614 129.13 8.54 -18.53
CA PRO A 614 130.45 7.96 -18.83
C PRO A 614 131.20 8.73 -19.92
N ALA A 615 130.50 9.30 -20.91
CA ALA A 615 131.11 10.13 -21.95
C ALA A 615 131.65 11.46 -21.38
N ARG A 616 130.93 12.09 -20.44
CA ARG A 616 131.40 13.28 -19.72
C ARG A 616 132.58 12.98 -18.81
N GLU A 617 132.56 11.85 -18.10
CA GLU A 617 133.67 11.40 -17.25
C GLU A 617 134.91 11.00 -18.06
N ALA A 618 134.75 10.41 -19.25
CA ALA A 618 135.85 10.16 -20.17
C ALA A 618 136.45 11.47 -20.70
N ARG A 619 135.61 12.44 -21.07
CA ARG A 619 136.07 13.76 -21.53
C ARG A 619 136.74 14.56 -20.41
N ALA A 620 136.25 14.47 -19.17
CA ALA A 620 136.90 15.05 -17.99
C ALA A 620 138.27 14.41 -17.71
N ARG A 621 138.37 13.08 -17.83
CA ARG A 621 139.67 12.36 -17.76
C ARG A 621 140.63 12.83 -18.85
N MET A 622 140.20 12.90 -20.11
CA MET A 622 141.03 13.44 -21.21
C MET A 622 141.52 14.87 -20.95
N VAL A 623 140.67 15.74 -20.39
CA VAL A 623 141.08 17.12 -20.02
C VAL A 623 142.07 17.11 -18.86
N LEU A 624 141.88 16.26 -17.84
CA LEU A 624 142.84 16.12 -16.74
C LEU A 624 144.19 15.57 -17.21
N ASP A 625 144.20 14.61 -18.14
CA ASP A 625 145.42 14.05 -18.71
C ASP A 625 146.10 15.02 -19.69
N ALA A 626 145.33 15.85 -20.41
CA ALA A 626 145.85 16.98 -21.17
C ALA A 626 146.50 18.04 -20.25
N ILE A 627 145.86 18.39 -19.13
CA ILE A 627 146.42 19.30 -18.13
C ILE A 627 147.69 18.73 -17.49
N ARG A 628 147.73 17.42 -17.19
CA ARG A 628 148.93 16.73 -16.69
C ARG A 628 150.07 16.73 -17.71
N SER A 629 149.79 16.48 -18.99
CA SER A 629 150.83 16.55 -20.04
C SER A 629 151.31 17.98 -20.31
N LEU A 630 150.46 19.00 -20.10
CA LEU A 630 150.87 20.41 -20.11
C LEU A 630 151.71 20.78 -18.89
N HIS A 631 151.40 20.26 -17.69
CA HIS A 631 152.26 20.40 -16.51
C HIS A 631 153.63 19.74 -16.72
N ALA A 632 153.67 18.50 -17.19
CA ALA A 632 154.93 17.81 -17.50
C ALA A 632 155.77 18.57 -18.55
N ARG A 633 155.14 19.20 -19.55
CA ARG A 633 155.83 20.08 -20.52
C ARG A 633 156.27 21.42 -19.95
N LEU A 634 155.58 21.96 -18.95
CA LEU A 634 156.02 23.15 -18.22
C LEU A 634 157.21 22.84 -17.32
N ASP A 635 157.21 21.69 -16.64
CA ASP A 635 158.32 21.21 -15.82
C ASP A 635 159.57 20.91 -16.68
N GLU A 636 159.42 20.35 -17.89
CA GLU A 636 160.50 20.17 -18.86
C GLU A 636 161.07 21.51 -19.40
N LEU A 637 160.26 22.58 -19.46
CA LEU A 637 160.68 23.89 -19.96
C LEU A 637 161.27 24.80 -18.86
N THR A 638 160.97 24.56 -17.58
CA THR A 638 161.58 25.32 -16.47
C THR A 638 163.01 24.92 -16.10
N LEU A 639 163.56 23.85 -16.70
CA LEU A 639 164.94 23.39 -16.50
C LEU A 639 165.92 23.84 -17.59
N ARG A 640 165.50 24.64 -18.58
CA ARG A 640 166.39 25.18 -19.62
C ARG A 640 166.02 26.60 -20.09
N GLY A 641 166.86 27.57 -19.71
CA GLY A 641 167.04 28.80 -20.47
C GLY A 641 166.40 30.05 -19.86
N GLU A 642 167.23 30.88 -19.26
CA GLU A 642 166.93 32.27 -18.91
C GLU A 642 166.82 33.18 -20.16
N VAL A 643 166.53 34.47 -19.90
CA VAL A 643 166.61 35.64 -20.80
C VAL A 643 165.41 35.87 -21.73
N GLY A 644 164.77 37.05 -21.66
CA GLY A 644 163.85 37.45 -22.73
C GLY A 644 162.82 38.58 -22.57
N VAL A 645 163.00 39.56 -21.69
CA VAL A 645 162.68 41.00 -21.93
C VAL A 645 161.42 41.43 -22.74
N SER A 646 160.61 42.31 -22.09
CA SER A 646 159.87 43.48 -22.65
C SER A 646 158.36 43.44 -23.01
N SER A 647 157.67 44.38 -22.34
CA SER A 647 156.80 45.44 -22.89
C SER A 647 155.30 45.23 -23.18
N SER A 648 154.49 45.86 -22.31
CA SER A 648 153.18 46.51 -22.57
C SER A 648 151.99 45.62 -22.97
N ARG A 649 150.76 45.82 -22.48
CA ARG A 649 150.16 46.91 -21.69
C ARG A 649 149.39 46.39 -20.50
#